data_AF-A0A926HWU0-F1
#
_entry.id   AF-A0A926HWU0-F1
#
_cell.length_a   1.000
_cell.length_b   1.000
_cell.length_c   1.000
_cell.angle_alpha   90.00
_cell.angle_beta   90.00
_cell.angle_gamma   90.00
#
_symmetry.space_group_name_H-M   'P 1'
#
loop_
_entity.id
_entity.type
_entity.pdbx_description
1 polymer ?
#
loop_
_entity_poly.entity_id
_entity_poly.type
_entity_poly.pdbx_seq_one_letter_code
_entity_poly.pdbx_strand_id
1 'polypeptide(L)'
;MVFGILLFLILSSGSVLAAAYADHRYEEALPLTIFGIMAVFYFLGIFGALKSGLYTVLALAAAAYLLAGYQVIRRRDFFPFLKRIFTPGFCFFALMFLLAIFSNKGMTPHWWDEFSHWGDTVKVMTMSDAFNASSGFHTLFPSYPPAMSTFQYFMQILRQMLYKTDFCEWLMYSSYHMACAALLAPCFGRLRWKNISGILFCALGAALIPLAGYANYYNILTIDAFLALLAGFCMVYPFAIEKKRGWLQISTLASALFILVLTKQTGLLFALTAAAAYLAGLWMEYRRGKAGERTETPPKRLLVYAALAIGAILLAKGSWEIYLSVQNAPLQFDGEVSLSGLFRVLFESNPADTYRRETALAFSNWLGRSKYSLGDTGISVSFLLFSAILLLGKTCLAHQEDRQYPREKIIRKTLDILCITTYVLYAAGMCIMYMFKFTVEEAVGLSNIERYMKVIILFLLYIQFARLMRLVGEQKTGGRAMAAAAAAILLFAPVNALIEYIPRQQVDTIYAQQEPYISFEKKALAAIPEEKADILLLLDPEDAEFKKTYWIMHYRLRPHHVTHQLGNFDVRDVAGKPFAGANAQELQEGLRGDYEYAMIALSGTEYIRENYANAFENPEEIQAWSLYRVTEAGKLARVPIG
;
A
#
# COMPACT_ATOMS: atom_id res chain seq x y z
N MET A 1 26.48 -0.98 0.47
CA MET A 1 26.78 -0.84 -0.97
C MET A 1 26.37 -2.08 -1.76
N VAL A 2 26.88 -3.27 -1.42
CA VAL A 2 26.56 -4.54 -2.13
C VAL A 2 25.05 -4.79 -2.27
N PHE A 3 24.28 -4.70 -1.18
CA PHE A 3 22.82 -4.88 -1.21
C PHE A 3 22.12 -3.95 -2.21
N GLY A 4 22.45 -2.65 -2.20
CA GLY A 4 21.82 -1.68 -3.11
C GLY A 4 22.14 -1.95 -4.58
N ILE A 5 23.38 -2.34 -4.90
CA ILE A 5 23.77 -2.68 -6.28
C ILE A 5 23.02 -3.94 -6.74
N LEU A 6 23.05 -5.01 -5.94
CA LEU A 6 22.36 -6.26 -6.30
C LEU A 6 20.86 -6.06 -6.43
N LEU A 7 20.24 -5.33 -5.49
CA LEU A 7 18.82 -4.99 -5.55
C LEU A 7 18.50 -4.22 -6.84
N PHE A 8 19.25 -3.17 -7.18
CA PHE A 8 19.03 -2.41 -8.41
C PHE A 8 19.14 -3.29 -9.66
N LEU A 9 20.12 -4.21 -9.69
CA LEU A 9 20.27 -5.17 -10.79
C LEU A 9 19.05 -6.11 -10.89
N ILE A 10 18.55 -6.64 -9.77
CA ILE A 10 17.35 -7.49 -9.77
C ILE A 10 16.15 -6.72 -10.29
N LEU A 11 15.89 -5.52 -9.77
CA LEU A 11 14.75 -4.68 -10.17
C LEU A 11 14.85 -4.22 -11.65
N SER A 12 16.06 -4.13 -12.20
CA SER A 12 16.32 -3.76 -13.60
C SER A 12 16.26 -4.94 -14.58
N SER A 13 16.24 -6.18 -14.09
CA SER A 13 16.50 -7.38 -14.91
C SER A 13 15.53 -7.58 -16.07
N GLY A 14 14.21 -7.42 -15.84
CA GLY A 14 13.20 -7.53 -16.89
C GLY A 14 13.27 -6.38 -17.90
N SER A 15 13.58 -5.16 -17.45
CA SER A 15 13.84 -4.01 -18.32
C SER A 15 15.05 -4.25 -19.24
N VAL A 16 16.11 -4.84 -18.71
CA VAL A 16 17.31 -5.21 -19.48
C VAL A 16 16.99 -6.27 -20.53
N LEU A 17 16.23 -7.30 -20.18
CA LEU A 17 15.81 -8.34 -21.11
C LEU A 17 14.90 -7.79 -22.22
N ALA A 18 13.90 -6.97 -21.86
CA ALA A 18 12.98 -6.37 -22.81
C ALA A 18 13.71 -5.44 -23.81
N ALA A 19 14.69 -4.67 -23.34
CA ALA A 19 15.52 -3.82 -24.18
C ALA A 19 16.43 -4.60 -25.14
N ALA A 20 16.80 -5.84 -24.82
CA ALA A 20 17.63 -6.68 -25.69
C ALA A 20 16.82 -7.42 -26.77
N TYR A 21 15.62 -7.93 -26.44
CA TYR A 21 14.84 -8.79 -27.34
C TYR A 21 13.74 -8.09 -28.12
N ALA A 22 13.09 -7.11 -27.52
CA ALA A 22 11.85 -6.53 -28.01
C ALA A 22 11.95 -5.02 -28.28
N ASP A 23 13.19 -4.49 -28.29
CA ASP A 23 13.52 -3.10 -28.60
C ASP A 23 12.77 -2.08 -27.73
N HIS A 24 12.38 -2.51 -26.53
CA HIS A 24 11.72 -1.68 -25.53
C HIS A 24 12.71 -0.80 -24.79
N ARG A 25 12.21 0.32 -24.27
CA ARG A 25 12.97 1.17 -23.35
C ARG A 25 12.89 0.64 -21.93
N TYR A 26 13.90 0.98 -21.13
CA TYR A 26 14.01 0.54 -19.73
C TYR A 26 12.71 0.68 -18.93
N GLU A 27 12.08 1.85 -18.99
CA GLU A 27 10.89 2.17 -18.21
C GLU A 27 9.63 1.41 -18.66
N GLU A 28 9.60 0.82 -19.87
CA GLU A 28 8.41 0.17 -20.41
C GLU A 28 8.13 -1.19 -19.76
N ALA A 29 9.18 -1.91 -19.35
CA ALA A 29 9.09 -3.24 -18.73
C ALA A 29 9.39 -3.22 -17.21
N LEU A 30 9.71 -2.06 -16.65
CA LEU A 30 10.00 -1.93 -15.22
C LEU A 30 8.80 -2.34 -14.34
N PRO A 31 7.55 -1.86 -14.58
CA PRO A 31 6.40 -2.29 -13.79
C PRO A 31 6.22 -3.82 -13.81
N LEU A 32 6.35 -4.45 -14.98
CA LEU A 32 6.23 -5.90 -15.14
C LEU A 32 7.26 -6.65 -14.29
N THR A 33 8.48 -6.12 -14.17
CA THR A 33 9.52 -6.72 -13.32
C THR A 33 9.11 -6.70 -11.85
N ILE A 34 8.60 -5.56 -11.37
CA ILE A 34 8.13 -5.42 -9.97
C ILE A 34 6.92 -6.33 -9.70
N PHE A 35 5.93 -6.34 -10.58
CA PHE A 35 4.76 -7.22 -10.45
C PHE A 35 5.13 -8.69 -10.54
N GLY A 36 6.12 -9.04 -11.37
CA GLY A 36 6.65 -10.39 -11.48
C GLY A 36 7.27 -10.87 -10.17
N ILE A 37 8.05 -10.02 -9.49
CA ILE A 37 8.61 -10.33 -8.16
C ILE A 37 7.47 -10.57 -7.16
N MET A 38 6.49 -9.66 -7.08
CA MET A 38 5.32 -9.83 -6.20
C MET A 38 4.57 -11.14 -6.48
N ALA A 39 4.31 -11.43 -7.76
CA ALA A 39 3.60 -12.64 -8.17
C ALA A 39 4.36 -13.92 -7.82
N VAL A 40 5.69 -13.96 -8.02
CA VAL A 40 6.52 -15.13 -7.65
C VAL A 40 6.44 -15.41 -6.16
N PHE A 41 6.64 -14.40 -5.32
CA PHE A 41 6.52 -14.57 -3.87
C PHE A 41 5.10 -14.92 -3.45
N TYR A 42 4.09 -14.32 -4.08
CA TYR A 42 2.69 -14.65 -3.82
C TYR A 42 2.38 -16.13 -4.08
N PHE A 43 2.68 -16.63 -5.28
CA PHE A 43 2.38 -18.01 -5.64
C PHE A 43 3.15 -19.01 -4.79
N LEU A 44 4.45 -18.79 -4.58
CA LEU A 44 5.24 -19.69 -3.73
C LEU A 44 4.80 -19.62 -2.26
N GLY A 45 4.37 -18.45 -1.78
CA GLY A 45 3.83 -18.28 -0.44
C GLY A 45 2.53 -19.05 -0.20
N ILE A 46 1.62 -19.10 -1.19
CA ILE A 46 0.39 -19.91 -1.10
C ILE A 46 0.71 -21.39 -0.84
N PHE A 47 1.82 -21.88 -1.40
CA PHE A 47 2.26 -23.26 -1.24
C PHE A 47 3.23 -23.46 -0.05
N GLY A 48 3.37 -22.48 0.84
CA GLY A 48 4.25 -22.57 2.02
C GLY A 48 5.76 -22.51 1.71
N ALA A 49 6.14 -22.01 0.54
CA ALA A 49 7.53 -21.91 0.09
C ALA A 49 7.97 -20.46 -0.13
N LEU A 50 7.54 -19.53 0.74
CA LEU A 50 7.67 -18.08 0.53
C LEU A 50 9.14 -17.64 0.35
N LYS A 51 10.08 -18.10 1.18
CA LYS A 51 11.52 -17.84 1.06
C LYS A 51 12.13 -18.36 -0.24
N SER A 52 11.58 -19.43 -0.82
CA SER A 52 12.02 -19.94 -2.13
C SER A 52 11.78 -18.93 -3.27
N GLY A 53 10.90 -17.94 -3.05
CA GLY A 53 10.73 -16.81 -3.94
C GLY A 53 12.02 -16.03 -4.18
N LEU A 54 12.89 -15.91 -3.17
CA LEU A 54 14.17 -15.20 -3.32
C LEU A 54 15.07 -15.89 -4.35
N TYR A 55 15.27 -17.20 -4.22
CA TYR A 55 16.12 -17.97 -5.13
C TYR A 55 15.54 -17.99 -6.54
N THR A 56 14.21 -18.08 -6.67
CA THR A 56 13.52 -18.01 -7.95
C THR A 56 13.74 -16.65 -8.63
N VAL A 57 13.58 -15.55 -7.90
CA VAL A 57 13.81 -14.19 -8.43
C VAL A 57 15.28 -13.99 -8.82
N LEU A 58 16.23 -14.47 -8.01
CA LEU A 58 17.66 -14.41 -8.35
C LEU A 58 17.99 -15.20 -9.62
N ALA A 59 17.43 -16.41 -9.76
CA ALA A 59 17.61 -17.24 -10.95
C ALA A 59 17.00 -16.58 -12.20
N LEU A 60 15.79 -16.02 -12.09
CA LEU A 60 15.14 -15.29 -13.18
C LEU A 60 15.92 -14.03 -13.57
N ALA A 61 16.43 -13.28 -12.59
CA ALA A 61 17.25 -12.09 -12.86
C ALA A 61 18.57 -12.47 -13.56
N ALA A 62 19.26 -13.51 -13.08
CA ALA A 62 20.48 -14.02 -13.72
C ALA A 62 20.20 -14.48 -15.16
N ALA A 63 19.15 -15.26 -15.38
CA ALA A 63 18.73 -15.70 -16.71
C ALA A 63 18.42 -14.50 -17.63
N ALA A 64 17.73 -13.48 -17.13
CA ALA A 64 17.42 -12.27 -17.87
C ALA A 64 18.70 -11.54 -18.35
N TYR A 65 19.70 -11.39 -17.49
CA TYR A 65 20.99 -10.79 -17.87
C TYR A 65 21.78 -11.66 -18.86
N LEU A 66 21.83 -12.97 -18.66
CA LEU A 66 22.52 -13.90 -19.57
C LEU A 66 21.89 -13.89 -20.96
N LEU A 67 20.56 -13.98 -21.04
CA LEU A 67 19.82 -13.92 -22.30
C LEU A 67 19.98 -12.56 -22.98
N ALA A 68 19.89 -11.46 -22.23
CA ALA A 68 20.12 -10.13 -22.76
C ALA A 68 21.54 -9.98 -23.34
N GLY A 69 22.56 -10.43 -22.61
CA GLY A 69 23.96 -10.42 -23.06
C GLY A 69 24.16 -11.23 -24.33
N TYR A 70 23.65 -12.46 -24.37
CA TYR A 70 23.68 -13.31 -25.56
C TYR A 70 23.04 -12.61 -26.78
N GLN A 71 21.87 -12.00 -26.59
CA GLN A 71 21.15 -11.35 -27.68
C GLN A 71 21.86 -10.11 -28.21
N VAL A 72 22.41 -9.27 -27.31
CA VAL A 72 23.17 -8.07 -27.67
C VAL A 72 24.44 -8.45 -28.44
N ILE A 73 25.16 -9.48 -27.99
CA ILE A 73 26.35 -10.00 -28.67
C ILE A 73 25.99 -10.56 -30.05
N ARG A 74 24.95 -11.41 -30.12
CA ARG A 74 24.49 -12.04 -31.38
C ARG A 74 24.07 -11.00 -32.42
N ARG A 75 23.37 -9.94 -32.01
CA ARG A 75 22.91 -8.86 -32.91
C ARG A 75 23.97 -7.78 -33.18
N ARG A 76 25.11 -7.79 -32.46
CA ARG A 76 26.11 -6.70 -32.46
C ARG A 76 25.48 -5.33 -32.12
N ASP A 77 24.49 -5.33 -31.23
CA ASP A 77 23.58 -4.20 -31.00
C ASP A 77 23.90 -3.42 -29.72
N PHE A 78 25.17 -3.34 -29.34
CA PHE A 78 25.59 -2.80 -28.04
C PHE A 78 25.19 -1.33 -27.84
N PHE A 79 25.51 -0.44 -28.78
CA PHE A 79 25.20 0.99 -28.62
C PHE A 79 23.70 1.30 -28.65
N PRO A 80 22.88 0.71 -29.56
CA PRO A 80 21.44 0.92 -29.51
C PRO A 80 20.80 0.31 -28.25
N PHE A 81 21.29 -0.84 -27.78
CA PHE A 81 20.90 -1.40 -26.49
C PHE A 81 21.15 -0.41 -25.34
N LEU A 82 22.35 0.18 -25.24
CA LEU A 82 22.62 1.20 -24.22
C LEU A 82 21.69 2.41 -24.30
N LYS A 83 21.31 2.85 -25.51
CA LYS A 83 20.34 3.95 -25.69
C LYS A 83 18.93 3.59 -25.22
N ARG A 84 18.56 2.31 -25.29
CA ARG A 84 17.29 1.78 -24.78
C ARG A 84 17.31 1.62 -23.24
N ILE A 85 18.48 1.39 -22.65
CA ILE A 85 18.68 1.34 -21.20
C ILE A 85 18.75 2.72 -20.57
N PHE A 86 19.69 3.58 -21.02
CA PHE A 86 19.96 4.89 -20.43
C PHE A 86 19.02 5.97 -20.95
N THR A 87 17.78 5.89 -20.48
CA THR A 87 16.68 6.78 -20.82
C THR A 87 16.41 7.78 -19.69
N PRO A 88 15.64 8.86 -19.95
CA PRO A 88 15.11 9.71 -18.88
C PRO A 88 14.34 8.92 -17.81
N GLY A 89 13.60 7.88 -18.21
CA GLY A 89 12.88 7.00 -17.28
C GLY A 89 13.82 6.18 -16.39
N PHE A 90 14.94 5.68 -16.94
CA PHE A 90 15.99 5.05 -16.16
C PHE A 90 16.59 6.00 -15.13
N CYS A 91 16.97 7.22 -15.53
CA CYS A 91 17.55 8.20 -14.61
C CYS A 91 16.58 8.61 -13.51
N PHE A 92 15.29 8.78 -13.83
CA PHE A 92 14.25 9.00 -12.83
C PHE A 92 14.17 7.85 -11.83
N PHE A 93 14.07 6.60 -12.31
CA PHE A 93 13.98 5.45 -11.41
C PHE A 93 15.24 5.26 -10.58
N ALA A 94 16.44 5.43 -11.15
CA ALA A 94 17.70 5.37 -10.44
C ALA A 94 17.79 6.44 -9.34
N LEU A 95 17.36 7.68 -9.62
CA LEU A 95 17.29 8.73 -8.61
C LEU A 95 16.30 8.38 -7.50
N MET A 96 15.08 7.95 -7.83
CA MET A 96 14.09 7.56 -6.84
C MET A 96 14.52 6.35 -6.02
N PHE A 97 15.24 5.39 -6.62
CA PHE A 97 15.83 4.26 -5.93
C PHE A 97 16.87 4.70 -4.90
N LEU A 98 17.79 5.59 -5.29
CA LEU A 98 18.81 6.14 -4.38
C LEU A 98 18.18 6.95 -3.25
N LEU A 99 17.20 7.81 -3.57
CA LEU A 99 16.43 8.56 -2.56
C LEU A 99 15.67 7.61 -1.63
N ALA A 100 15.01 6.57 -2.15
CA ALA A 100 14.28 5.62 -1.33
C ALA A 100 15.18 4.87 -0.33
N ILE A 101 16.44 4.58 -0.67
CA ILE A 101 17.41 3.98 0.27
C ILE A 101 17.97 5.03 1.22
N PHE A 102 18.35 6.21 0.72
CA PHE A 102 18.99 7.23 1.53
C PHE A 102 18.01 7.88 2.52
N SER A 103 16.90 8.42 2.00
CA SER A 103 15.95 9.24 2.75
C SER A 103 15.14 8.44 3.77
N ASN A 104 14.90 7.15 3.54
CA ASN A 104 14.20 6.31 4.51
C ASN A 104 15.12 5.68 5.55
N LYS A 105 16.45 5.68 5.37
CA LYS A 105 17.34 4.93 6.28
C LYS A 105 17.12 5.34 7.75
N GLY A 106 16.72 4.39 8.59
CA GLY A 106 16.42 4.63 10.00
C GLY A 106 14.95 4.96 10.31
N MET A 107 14.09 5.09 9.29
CA MET A 107 12.65 5.25 9.47
C MET A 107 12.06 4.04 10.20
N THR A 108 11.16 4.32 11.14
CA THR A 108 10.46 3.32 11.94
C THR A 108 8.96 3.53 11.82
N PRO A 109 8.14 2.48 12.00
CA PRO A 109 6.71 2.64 12.16
C PRO A 109 6.38 3.67 13.23
N HIS A 110 5.37 4.48 12.97
CA HIS A 110 4.91 5.54 13.87
C HIS A 110 3.42 5.85 13.73
N TRP A 111 2.77 5.34 12.68
CA TRP A 111 1.34 5.43 12.51
C TRP A 111 0.63 4.14 12.96
N TRP A 112 -0.57 4.26 13.53
CA TRP A 112 -1.24 3.12 14.16
C TRP A 112 -1.50 1.94 13.20
N ASP A 113 -1.88 2.19 11.95
CA ASP A 113 -2.04 1.17 10.90
C ASP A 113 -0.73 0.39 10.61
N GLU A 114 0.43 1.02 10.84
CA GLU A 114 1.72 0.38 10.58
C GLU A 114 2.03 -0.66 11.65
N PHE A 115 1.72 -0.35 12.91
CA PHE A 115 1.85 -1.29 14.02
C PHE A 115 0.77 -2.37 14.02
N SER A 116 -0.47 -2.04 13.63
CA SER A 116 -1.58 -3.00 13.64
C SER A 116 -1.64 -3.88 12.39
N HIS A 117 -1.05 -3.43 11.27
CA HIS A 117 -1.12 -4.18 10.02
C HIS A 117 0.12 -4.08 9.12
N TRP A 118 0.46 -2.90 8.59
CA TRP A 118 1.34 -2.82 7.41
C TRP A 118 2.77 -3.23 7.73
N GLY A 119 3.29 -2.77 8.87
CA GLY A 119 4.59 -3.19 9.39
C GLY A 119 4.53 -4.58 10.00
N ASP A 120 3.51 -4.85 10.81
CA ASP A 120 3.33 -6.14 11.50
C ASP A 120 3.31 -7.32 10.53
N THR A 121 2.54 -7.21 9.44
CA THR A 121 2.42 -8.26 8.42
C THR A 121 3.79 -8.64 7.86
N VAL A 122 4.64 -7.66 7.52
CA VAL A 122 5.97 -7.94 6.97
C VAL A 122 6.90 -8.49 8.03
N LYS A 123 6.82 -7.99 9.28
CA LYS A 123 7.63 -8.49 10.41
C LYS A 123 7.29 -9.96 10.69
N VAL A 124 6.00 -10.30 10.80
CA VAL A 124 5.50 -11.67 10.94
C VAL A 124 5.96 -12.54 9.78
N MET A 125 5.75 -12.12 8.53
CA MET A 125 6.19 -12.88 7.35
C MET A 125 7.70 -13.16 7.39
N THR A 126 8.51 -12.16 7.77
CA THR A 126 9.97 -12.28 7.85
C THR A 126 10.43 -13.25 8.94
N MET A 127 9.69 -13.35 10.04
CA MET A 127 10.00 -14.23 11.15
C MET A 127 9.51 -15.66 10.93
N SER A 128 8.36 -15.84 10.28
CA SER A 128 7.68 -17.14 10.16
C SER A 128 7.80 -17.81 8.79
N ASP A 129 8.26 -17.10 7.76
CA ASP A 129 8.25 -17.54 6.37
C ASP A 129 6.87 -17.98 5.84
N ALA A 130 5.81 -17.38 6.38
CA ALA A 130 4.42 -17.66 5.99
C ALA A 130 3.62 -16.36 5.90
N PHE A 131 2.47 -16.38 5.19
CA PHE A 131 1.57 -15.23 5.20
C PHE A 131 0.94 -15.03 6.58
N ASN A 132 0.63 -13.77 6.89
CA ASN A 132 -0.02 -13.35 8.13
C ASN A 132 -1.38 -13.99 8.38
N ALA A 133 -2.02 -14.54 7.34
CA ALA A 133 -3.30 -15.24 7.47
C ALA A 133 -3.23 -16.58 8.22
N SER A 134 -2.03 -17.10 8.46
CA SER A 134 -1.88 -18.39 9.15
C SER A 134 -2.30 -18.29 10.61
N SER A 135 -3.00 -19.32 11.10
CA SER A 135 -3.48 -19.37 12.49
C SER A 135 -2.30 -19.38 13.47
N GLY A 136 -2.43 -18.66 14.59
CA GLY A 136 -1.39 -18.56 15.63
C GLY A 136 -0.43 -17.36 15.50
N PHE A 137 -0.62 -16.46 14.53
CA PHE A 137 0.11 -15.19 14.48
C PHE A 137 -0.63 -14.02 15.13
N HIS A 138 -1.90 -14.17 15.52
CA HIS A 138 -2.67 -13.13 16.21
C HIS A 138 -2.63 -11.74 15.52
N THR A 139 -2.51 -11.71 14.18
CA THR A 139 -2.52 -10.46 13.42
C THR A 139 -3.95 -9.91 13.33
N LEU A 140 -4.12 -8.60 13.42
CA LEU A 140 -5.45 -7.98 13.44
C LEU A 140 -6.23 -8.16 12.11
N PHE A 141 -5.54 -8.16 10.97
CA PHE A 141 -6.17 -8.23 9.65
C PHE A 141 -5.60 -9.38 8.79
N PRO A 142 -5.88 -10.64 9.16
CA PRO A 142 -5.30 -11.81 8.49
C PRO A 142 -5.80 -11.97 7.05
N SER A 143 -7.00 -11.48 6.73
CA SER A 143 -7.59 -11.61 5.38
C SER A 143 -7.10 -10.56 4.37
N TYR A 144 -6.27 -9.60 4.79
CA TYR A 144 -5.78 -8.55 3.89
C TYR A 144 -4.83 -9.15 2.84
N PRO A 145 -5.07 -8.89 1.53
CA PRO A 145 -4.22 -9.43 0.48
C PRO A 145 -2.76 -8.95 0.54
N PRO A 146 -1.76 -9.80 0.24
CA PRO A 146 -0.36 -9.53 0.62
C PRO A 146 0.53 -8.98 -0.52
N ALA A 147 0.00 -8.33 -1.56
CA ALA A 147 0.85 -7.96 -2.70
C ALA A 147 2.03 -7.04 -2.34
N MET A 148 1.80 -5.96 -1.60
CA MET A 148 2.89 -5.08 -1.18
C MET A 148 3.80 -5.75 -0.13
N SER A 149 3.22 -6.50 0.80
CA SER A 149 4.00 -7.19 1.84
C SER A 149 4.92 -8.26 1.24
N THR A 150 4.56 -8.92 0.14
CA THR A 150 5.48 -9.82 -0.59
C THR A 150 6.69 -9.09 -1.17
N PHE A 151 6.51 -7.86 -1.68
CA PHE A 151 7.62 -7.06 -2.21
C PHE A 151 8.52 -6.52 -1.09
N GLN A 152 7.91 -6.11 0.01
CA GLN A 152 8.63 -5.71 1.23
C GLN A 152 9.42 -6.89 1.79
N TYR A 153 8.80 -8.06 1.93
CA TYR A 153 9.41 -9.31 2.38
C TYR A 153 10.62 -9.67 1.51
N PHE A 154 10.49 -9.67 0.17
CA PHE A 154 11.61 -9.90 -0.75
C PHE A 154 12.88 -9.12 -0.38
N MET A 155 12.74 -7.82 -0.08
CA MET A 155 13.88 -6.99 0.28
C MET A 155 14.45 -7.33 1.66
N GLN A 156 13.60 -7.70 2.63
CA GLN A 156 14.05 -8.20 3.92
C GLN A 156 14.92 -9.43 3.74
N ILE A 157 14.46 -10.45 3.01
CA ILE A 157 15.17 -11.73 2.95
C ILE A 157 16.42 -11.63 2.09
N LEU A 158 16.42 -10.78 1.05
CA LEU A 158 17.62 -10.45 0.29
C LEU A 158 18.69 -9.85 1.22
N ARG A 159 18.30 -8.93 2.12
CA ARG A 159 19.22 -8.34 3.09
C ARG A 159 19.71 -9.38 4.10
N GLN A 160 18.81 -10.19 4.65
CA GLN A 160 19.14 -11.28 5.58
C GLN A 160 20.14 -12.27 4.97
N MET A 161 19.94 -12.67 3.71
CA MET A 161 20.84 -13.56 2.99
C MET A 161 22.26 -12.98 2.86
N LEU A 162 22.37 -11.67 2.58
CA LEU A 162 23.67 -11.02 2.37
C LEU A 162 24.43 -10.70 3.65
N TYR A 163 23.72 -10.37 4.72
CA TYR A 163 24.35 -9.82 5.94
C TYR A 163 24.09 -10.62 7.21
N LYS A 164 23.23 -11.65 7.19
CA LYS A 164 22.82 -12.42 8.38
C LYS A 164 22.34 -11.52 9.53
N THR A 165 21.53 -10.52 9.18
CA THR A 165 20.99 -9.50 10.10
C THR A 165 19.50 -9.67 10.30
N ASP A 166 18.95 -9.12 11.38
CA ASP A 166 17.51 -9.15 11.65
C ASP A 166 16.67 -8.26 10.72
N PHE A 167 15.34 -8.30 10.94
CA PHE A 167 14.34 -7.47 10.28
C PHE A 167 14.73 -5.99 10.26
N CYS A 168 14.44 -5.30 9.16
CA CYS A 168 14.88 -3.92 8.93
C CYS A 168 13.71 -3.03 8.55
N GLU A 169 13.20 -2.25 9.51
CA GLU A 169 11.97 -1.48 9.37
C GLU A 169 11.96 -0.54 8.17
N TRP A 170 13.01 0.26 8.01
CA TRP A 170 13.07 1.26 6.95
C TRP A 170 13.04 0.69 5.52
N LEU A 171 13.41 -0.58 5.33
CA LEU A 171 13.30 -1.22 4.00
C LEU A 171 11.86 -1.33 3.52
N MET A 172 10.88 -1.34 4.43
CA MET A 172 9.47 -1.33 4.06
C MET A 172 9.10 -0.05 3.32
N TYR A 173 9.56 1.09 3.80
CA TYR A 173 9.36 2.40 3.17
C TYR A 173 10.14 2.52 1.86
N SER A 174 11.39 2.05 1.84
CA SER A 174 12.20 2.02 0.62
C SER A 174 11.53 1.22 -0.50
N SER A 175 11.07 0.01 -0.18
CA SER A 175 10.39 -0.86 -1.15
C SER A 175 9.07 -0.25 -1.64
N TYR A 176 8.29 0.35 -0.75
CA TYR A 176 7.06 1.06 -1.09
C TYR A 176 7.31 2.19 -2.11
N HIS A 177 8.27 3.07 -1.83
CA HIS A 177 8.63 4.16 -2.76
C HIS A 177 9.18 3.65 -4.09
N MET A 178 9.94 2.54 -4.11
CA MET A 178 10.45 1.93 -5.34
C MET A 178 9.32 1.36 -6.20
N ALA A 179 8.33 0.70 -5.60
CA ALA A 179 7.16 0.18 -6.31
C ALA A 179 6.32 1.31 -6.91
N CYS A 180 6.07 2.38 -6.16
CA CYS A 180 5.39 3.58 -6.66
C CYS A 180 6.19 4.28 -7.78
N ALA A 181 7.51 4.41 -7.65
CA ALA A 181 8.36 4.98 -8.69
C ALA A 181 8.33 4.15 -9.98
N ALA A 182 8.26 2.81 -9.88
CA ALA A 182 8.12 1.94 -11.03
C ALA A 182 6.81 2.19 -11.80
N LEU A 183 5.70 2.50 -11.12
CA LEU A 183 4.44 2.88 -11.76
C LEU A 183 4.52 4.24 -12.47
N LEU A 184 5.37 5.15 -12.02
CA LEU A 184 5.53 6.49 -12.59
C LEU A 184 6.56 6.54 -13.73
N ALA A 185 7.55 5.64 -13.73
CA ALA A 185 8.60 5.60 -14.75
C ALA A 185 8.09 5.51 -16.21
N PRO A 186 7.03 4.74 -16.54
CA PRO A 186 6.49 4.68 -17.90
C PRO A 186 5.98 6.02 -18.45
N CYS A 187 5.65 7.00 -17.60
CA CYS A 187 5.30 8.36 -18.04
C CYS A 187 6.45 9.05 -18.80
N PHE A 188 7.68 8.59 -18.62
CA PHE A 188 8.86 9.06 -19.34
C PHE A 188 9.07 8.39 -20.71
N GLY A 189 8.29 7.35 -21.06
CA GLY A 189 8.52 6.52 -22.25
C GLY A 189 8.55 7.28 -23.59
N ARG A 190 7.84 8.42 -23.67
CA ARG A 190 7.84 9.30 -24.85
C ARG A 190 8.88 10.42 -24.80
N LEU A 191 9.44 10.72 -23.64
CA LEU A 191 10.46 11.75 -23.49
C LEU A 191 11.80 11.30 -24.05
N ARG A 192 12.52 12.22 -24.67
CA ARG A 192 13.87 12.03 -25.22
C ARG A 192 14.80 13.05 -24.57
N TRP A 193 16.10 12.77 -24.53
CA TRP A 193 17.11 13.67 -23.92
C TRP A 193 17.07 15.12 -24.43
N LYS A 194 16.65 15.34 -25.68
CA LYS A 194 16.42 16.68 -26.24
C LYS A 194 15.23 17.45 -25.65
N ASN A 195 14.32 16.78 -24.93
CA ASN A 195 13.10 17.37 -24.35
C ASN A 195 13.32 17.66 -22.85
N ILE A 196 14.28 18.52 -22.53
CA ILE A 196 14.70 18.78 -21.14
C ILE A 196 13.54 19.34 -20.31
N SER A 197 12.79 20.31 -20.84
CA SER A 197 11.63 20.89 -20.13
C SER A 197 10.55 19.85 -19.83
N GLY A 198 10.25 18.96 -20.78
CA GLY A 198 9.34 17.85 -20.56
C GLY A 198 9.85 16.84 -19.54
N ILE A 199 11.16 16.57 -19.51
CA ILE A 199 11.80 15.70 -18.50
C ILE A 199 11.69 16.31 -17.10
N LEU A 200 12.04 17.59 -16.94
CA LEU A 200 11.95 18.28 -15.66
C LEU A 200 10.50 18.37 -15.18
N PHE A 201 9.55 18.68 -16.08
CA PHE A 201 8.13 18.68 -15.76
C PHE A 201 7.62 17.30 -15.32
N CYS A 202 8.03 16.23 -16.01
CA CYS A 202 7.67 14.86 -15.63
C CYS A 202 8.26 14.46 -14.28
N ALA A 203 9.52 14.80 -14.02
CA ALA A 203 10.18 14.52 -12.75
C ALA A 203 9.51 15.25 -11.59
N LEU A 204 9.19 16.53 -11.77
CA LEU A 204 8.43 17.33 -10.80
C LEU A 204 7.06 16.72 -10.53
N GLY A 205 6.29 16.41 -11.58
CA GLY A 205 4.97 15.81 -11.45
C GLY A 205 5.02 14.43 -10.78
N ALA A 206 5.97 13.57 -11.16
CA ALA A 206 6.13 12.25 -10.57
C ALA A 206 6.50 12.31 -9.08
N ALA A 207 7.27 13.30 -8.64
CA ALA A 207 7.61 13.49 -7.23
C ALA A 207 6.46 14.09 -6.40
N LEU A 208 5.61 14.93 -7.00
CA LEU A 208 4.59 15.72 -6.30
C LEU A 208 3.15 15.19 -6.41
N ILE A 209 2.80 14.44 -7.46
CA ILE A 209 1.43 13.92 -7.61
C ILE A 209 1.02 12.98 -6.47
N PRO A 210 1.88 12.03 -6.02
CA PRO A 210 1.54 11.23 -4.85
C PRO A 210 1.24 12.09 -3.61
N LEU A 211 1.97 13.20 -3.43
CA LEU A 211 1.76 14.16 -2.35
C LEU A 211 0.46 14.96 -2.47
N ALA A 212 0.09 15.37 -3.68
CA ALA A 212 -1.18 16.05 -3.94
C ALA A 212 -2.39 15.16 -3.58
N GLY A 213 -2.24 13.84 -3.64
CA GLY A 213 -3.21 12.89 -3.12
C GLY A 213 -3.06 12.65 -1.62
N TYR A 214 -1.84 12.38 -1.15
CA TYR A 214 -1.50 12.00 0.22
C TYR A 214 -0.31 12.80 0.72
N ALA A 215 -0.57 13.82 1.55
CA ALA A 215 0.46 14.69 2.13
C ALA A 215 1.59 13.92 2.86
N ASN A 216 1.23 12.79 3.47
CA ASN A 216 2.12 11.94 4.24
C ASN A 216 2.73 10.81 3.38
N TYR A 217 2.61 10.86 2.05
CA TYR A 217 3.05 9.77 1.15
C TYR A 217 4.48 9.29 1.41
N TYR A 218 5.41 10.20 1.72
CA TYR A 218 6.82 9.88 1.94
C TYR A 218 7.15 9.35 3.34
N ASN A 219 6.19 9.34 4.28
CA ASN A 219 6.44 8.94 5.66
C ASN A 219 5.52 7.84 6.21
N ILE A 220 4.43 7.45 5.56
CA ILE A 220 3.57 6.35 6.04
C ILE A 220 3.52 5.16 5.07
N LEU A 221 3.37 3.93 5.61
CA LEU A 221 3.23 2.69 4.86
C LEU A 221 1.79 2.37 4.40
N THR A 222 0.83 3.27 4.62
CA THR A 222 -0.56 3.02 4.23
C THR A 222 -0.66 2.74 2.73
N ILE A 223 -1.28 1.63 2.37
CA ILE A 223 -1.30 1.13 0.98
C ILE A 223 -2.07 2.03 0.00
N ASP A 224 -2.91 2.93 0.52
CA ASP A 224 -3.92 3.67 -0.24
C ASP A 224 -3.32 4.50 -1.40
N ALA A 225 -2.12 5.08 -1.24
CA ALA A 225 -1.49 5.81 -2.32
C ALA A 225 -0.98 4.88 -3.44
N PHE A 226 -0.32 3.77 -3.09
CA PHE A 226 0.08 2.75 -4.05
C PHE A 226 -1.13 2.16 -4.79
N LEU A 227 -2.22 1.85 -4.07
CA LEU A 227 -3.49 1.38 -4.65
C LEU A 227 -4.02 2.35 -5.71
N ALA A 228 -4.04 3.65 -5.39
CA ALA A 228 -4.52 4.68 -6.31
C ALA A 228 -3.63 4.83 -7.55
N LEU A 229 -2.30 4.82 -7.38
CA LEU A 229 -1.34 4.87 -8.48
C LEU A 229 -1.46 3.63 -9.38
N LEU A 230 -1.58 2.44 -8.80
CA LEU A 230 -1.73 1.19 -9.54
C LEU A 230 -3.07 1.12 -10.27
N ALA A 231 -4.16 1.54 -9.64
CA ALA A 231 -5.47 1.65 -10.27
C ALA A 231 -5.44 2.63 -11.47
N GLY A 232 -4.82 3.80 -11.28
CA GLY A 232 -4.65 4.80 -12.34
C GLY A 232 -3.80 4.26 -13.49
N PHE A 233 -2.72 3.55 -13.16
CA PHE A 233 -1.86 2.84 -14.12
C PHE A 233 -2.67 1.83 -14.93
N CYS A 234 -3.38 0.90 -14.31
CA CYS A 234 -4.21 -0.09 -15.01
C CYS A 234 -5.23 0.55 -15.96
N MET A 235 -5.84 1.65 -15.54
CA MET A 235 -6.86 2.36 -16.33
C MET A 235 -6.27 3.06 -17.57
N VAL A 236 -5.09 3.67 -17.45
CA VAL A 236 -4.52 4.54 -18.51
C VAL A 236 -3.44 3.85 -19.35
N TYR A 237 -2.79 2.81 -18.82
CA TYR A 237 -1.64 2.14 -19.40
C TYR A 237 -1.83 1.72 -20.85
N PRO A 238 -2.88 0.95 -21.22
CA PRO A 238 -3.06 0.46 -22.59
C PRO A 238 -3.47 1.54 -23.60
N PHE A 239 -3.74 2.78 -23.15
CA PHE A 239 -4.30 3.85 -23.98
C PHE A 239 -3.39 5.07 -24.13
N ALA A 240 -2.64 5.42 -23.09
CA ALA A 240 -1.76 6.59 -23.10
C ALA A 240 -0.27 6.23 -22.90
N ILE A 241 0.04 5.13 -22.23
CA ILE A 241 1.43 4.75 -21.91
C ILE A 241 1.94 3.78 -22.98
N GLU A 242 1.54 2.51 -22.94
CA GLU A 242 1.90 1.53 -23.95
C GLU A 242 0.68 1.28 -24.84
N LYS A 243 0.69 1.80 -26.06
CA LYS A 243 -0.46 1.67 -26.97
C LYS A 243 -0.33 0.47 -27.90
N LYS A 244 0.91 0.03 -28.15
CA LYS A 244 1.16 -1.04 -29.09
C LYS A 244 0.67 -2.34 -28.46
N ARG A 245 -0.29 -2.97 -29.12
CA ARG A 245 -0.82 -4.26 -28.66
C ARG A 245 0.21 -5.35 -28.91
N GLY A 246 0.63 -5.98 -27.83
CA GLY A 246 1.64 -7.02 -27.86
C GLY A 246 1.78 -7.68 -26.50
N TRP A 247 2.68 -8.66 -26.44
CA TRP A 247 2.91 -9.45 -25.24
C TRP A 247 3.33 -8.59 -24.04
N LEU A 248 4.21 -7.60 -24.23
CA LEU A 248 4.60 -6.73 -23.12
C LEU A 248 3.39 -5.99 -22.53
N GLN A 249 2.54 -5.41 -23.38
CA GLN A 249 1.37 -4.66 -22.92
C GLN A 249 0.42 -5.57 -22.13
N ILE A 250 0.02 -6.72 -22.69
CA ILE A 250 -0.95 -7.59 -22.03
C ILE A 250 -0.36 -8.26 -20.78
N SER A 251 0.90 -8.69 -20.79
CA SER A 251 1.56 -9.26 -19.62
C SER A 251 1.66 -8.22 -18.50
N THR A 252 2.06 -6.98 -18.82
CA THR A 252 2.13 -5.89 -17.82
C THR A 252 0.74 -5.57 -17.26
N LEU A 253 -0.27 -5.45 -18.11
CA LEU A 253 -1.63 -5.15 -17.68
C LEU A 253 -2.24 -6.30 -16.85
N ALA A 254 -2.09 -7.55 -17.29
CA ALA A 254 -2.58 -8.72 -16.57
C ALA A 254 -1.91 -8.85 -15.20
N SER A 255 -0.59 -8.71 -15.12
CA SER A 255 0.13 -8.68 -13.84
C SER A 255 -0.30 -7.50 -12.97
N ALA A 256 -0.50 -6.32 -13.54
CA ALA A 256 -0.98 -5.15 -12.79
C ALA A 256 -2.40 -5.36 -12.23
N LEU A 257 -3.32 -5.95 -13.01
CA LEU A 257 -4.68 -6.29 -12.56
C LEU A 257 -4.65 -7.35 -11.45
N PHE A 258 -3.79 -8.37 -11.59
CA PHE A 258 -3.57 -9.39 -10.58
C PHE A 258 -3.10 -8.77 -9.25
N ILE A 259 -2.05 -7.95 -9.31
CA ILE A 259 -1.50 -7.24 -8.14
C ILE A 259 -2.52 -6.25 -7.56
N LEU A 260 -3.31 -5.57 -8.39
CA LEU A 260 -4.32 -4.61 -7.94
C LEU A 260 -5.39 -5.26 -7.08
N VAL A 261 -5.88 -6.45 -7.47
CA VAL A 261 -6.80 -7.25 -6.65
C VAL A 261 -6.14 -7.69 -5.34
N LEU A 262 -4.85 -8.05 -5.38
CA LEU A 262 -4.08 -8.48 -4.21
C LEU A 262 -3.48 -7.34 -3.38
N THR A 263 -3.82 -6.09 -3.67
CA THR A 263 -3.32 -4.92 -2.93
C THR A 263 -4.23 -4.58 -1.75
N LYS A 264 -5.55 -4.62 -1.97
CA LYS A 264 -6.59 -4.31 -0.97
C LYS A 264 -7.93 -4.79 -1.52
N GLN A 265 -8.90 -5.09 -0.66
CA GLN A 265 -10.26 -5.50 -1.09
C GLN A 265 -10.89 -4.52 -2.11
N THR A 266 -10.71 -3.21 -1.91
CA THR A 266 -11.20 -2.17 -2.84
C THR A 266 -10.51 -2.17 -4.21
N GLY A 267 -9.35 -2.83 -4.33
CA GLY A 267 -8.65 -3.02 -5.59
C GLY A 267 -9.44 -3.82 -6.61
N LEU A 268 -10.35 -4.70 -6.19
CA LEU A 268 -11.23 -5.44 -7.10
C LEU A 268 -12.11 -4.50 -7.93
N LEU A 269 -12.70 -3.46 -7.32
CA LEU A 269 -13.52 -2.48 -8.05
C LEU A 269 -12.70 -1.82 -9.15
N PHE A 270 -11.49 -1.34 -8.83
CA PHE A 270 -10.60 -0.69 -9.79
C PHE A 270 -10.12 -1.65 -10.88
N ALA A 271 -9.83 -2.91 -10.55
CA ALA A 271 -9.42 -3.92 -11.51
C ALA A 271 -10.55 -4.22 -12.51
N LEU A 272 -11.80 -4.35 -12.02
CA LEU A 272 -12.96 -4.59 -12.88
C LEU A 272 -13.23 -3.42 -13.83
N THR A 273 -13.13 -2.17 -13.36
CA THR A 273 -13.36 -1.00 -14.23
C THR A 273 -12.22 -0.78 -15.22
N ALA A 274 -10.96 -1.03 -14.84
CA ALA A 274 -9.83 -1.00 -15.74
C ALA A 274 -9.89 -2.12 -16.79
N ALA A 275 -10.28 -3.34 -16.40
CA ALA A 275 -10.52 -4.43 -17.35
C ALA A 275 -11.67 -4.10 -18.30
N ALA A 276 -12.79 -3.53 -17.81
CA ALA A 276 -13.89 -3.08 -18.66
C ALA A 276 -13.43 -2.03 -19.69
N ALA A 277 -12.57 -1.09 -19.29
CA ALA A 277 -11.97 -0.13 -20.20
C ALA A 277 -11.13 -0.81 -21.27
N TYR A 278 -10.25 -1.73 -20.88
CA TYR A 278 -9.43 -2.51 -21.80
C TYR A 278 -10.28 -3.33 -22.79
N LEU A 279 -11.28 -4.05 -22.30
CA LEU A 279 -12.21 -4.85 -23.10
C LEU A 279 -13.00 -3.98 -24.08
N ALA A 280 -13.45 -2.78 -23.67
CA ALA A 280 -14.09 -1.84 -24.57
C ALA A 280 -13.14 -1.39 -25.70
N GLY A 281 -11.86 -1.17 -25.38
CA GLY A 281 -10.82 -0.91 -26.36
C GLY A 281 -10.60 -2.08 -27.33
N LEU A 282 -10.56 -3.32 -26.82
CA LEU A 282 -10.47 -4.53 -27.66
C LEU A 282 -11.67 -4.64 -28.60
N TRP A 283 -12.88 -4.41 -28.08
CA TRP A 283 -14.13 -4.46 -28.83
C TRP A 283 -14.16 -3.42 -29.96
N MET A 284 -13.73 -2.18 -29.70
CA MET A 284 -13.66 -1.14 -30.73
C MET A 284 -12.70 -1.53 -31.86
N GLU A 285 -11.53 -2.10 -31.54
CA GLU A 285 -10.60 -2.58 -32.57
C GLU A 285 -11.19 -3.74 -33.38
N TYR A 286 -11.87 -4.68 -32.72
CA TYR A 286 -12.58 -5.75 -33.41
C TYR A 286 -13.64 -5.21 -34.39
N ARG A 287 -14.43 -4.21 -33.98
CA ARG A 287 -15.44 -3.59 -34.85
C ARG A 287 -14.80 -2.89 -36.04
N ARG A 288 -13.69 -2.17 -35.85
CA ARG A 288 -12.92 -1.54 -36.94
C ARG A 288 -12.42 -2.58 -37.93
N GLY A 289 -11.86 -3.69 -37.44
CA GLY A 289 -11.43 -4.80 -38.28
C GLY A 289 -12.56 -5.42 -39.10
N LYS A 290 -13.74 -5.60 -38.50
CA LYS A 290 -14.96 -6.03 -39.22
C LYS A 290 -15.46 -5.02 -40.26
N ALA A 291 -15.26 -3.73 -40.01
CA ALA A 291 -15.60 -2.66 -40.96
C ALA A 291 -14.59 -2.52 -42.11
N GLY A 292 -13.60 -3.42 -42.22
CA GLY A 292 -12.58 -3.39 -43.26
C GLY A 292 -11.41 -2.44 -42.97
N GLU A 293 -11.37 -1.81 -41.80
CA GLU A 293 -10.21 -1.00 -41.40
C GLU A 293 -9.01 -1.91 -41.10
N ARG A 294 -7.81 -1.47 -41.50
CA ARG A 294 -6.57 -2.19 -41.20
C ARG A 294 -6.36 -2.21 -39.68
N THR A 295 -6.40 -3.40 -39.09
CA THR A 295 -6.11 -3.64 -37.67
C THR A 295 -4.75 -4.31 -37.53
N GLU A 296 -4.00 -3.92 -36.51
CA GLU A 296 -2.68 -4.51 -36.23
C GLU A 296 -2.81 -5.90 -35.58
N THR A 297 -3.94 -6.18 -34.93
CA THR A 297 -4.13 -7.40 -34.14
C THR A 297 -5.23 -8.28 -34.73
N PRO A 298 -4.96 -9.57 -35.03
CA PRO A 298 -5.99 -10.48 -35.52
C PRO A 298 -7.03 -10.78 -34.45
N PRO A 299 -8.31 -11.04 -34.80
CA PRO A 299 -9.39 -11.26 -33.84
C PRO A 299 -9.13 -12.35 -32.80
N LYS A 300 -8.48 -13.46 -33.19
CA LYS A 300 -8.13 -14.55 -32.26
C LYS A 300 -7.21 -14.07 -31.13
N ARG A 301 -6.28 -13.15 -31.41
CA ARG A 301 -5.39 -12.57 -30.38
C ARG A 301 -6.14 -11.63 -29.44
N LEU A 302 -7.16 -10.93 -29.94
CA LEU A 302 -8.00 -10.08 -29.08
C LEU A 302 -8.72 -10.92 -28.01
N LEU A 303 -9.21 -12.11 -28.37
CA LEU A 303 -9.82 -13.04 -27.41
C LEU A 303 -8.82 -13.51 -26.35
N VAL A 304 -7.58 -13.84 -26.76
CA VAL A 304 -6.51 -14.21 -25.81
C VAL A 304 -6.21 -13.05 -24.85
N TYR A 305 -6.12 -11.82 -25.35
CA TYR A 305 -5.88 -10.66 -24.48
C TYR A 305 -7.03 -10.39 -23.51
N ALA A 306 -8.27 -10.55 -23.96
CA ALA A 306 -9.44 -10.48 -23.07
C ALA A 306 -9.39 -11.56 -21.98
N ALA A 307 -9.10 -12.80 -22.37
CA ALA A 307 -9.01 -13.93 -21.46
C ALA A 307 -7.88 -13.76 -20.43
N LEU A 308 -6.73 -13.22 -20.82
CA LEU A 308 -5.62 -12.94 -19.90
C LEU A 308 -5.97 -11.84 -18.89
N ALA A 309 -6.62 -10.77 -19.32
CA ALA A 309 -7.04 -9.68 -18.43
C ALA A 309 -8.09 -10.16 -17.41
N ILE A 310 -9.10 -10.89 -17.85
CA ILE A 310 -10.15 -11.45 -16.97
C ILE A 310 -9.56 -12.55 -16.07
N GLY A 311 -8.78 -13.45 -16.66
CA GLY A 311 -8.14 -14.56 -15.96
C GLY A 311 -7.22 -14.09 -14.85
N ALA A 312 -6.49 -12.99 -15.02
CA ALA A 312 -5.67 -12.40 -13.97
C ALA A 312 -6.49 -11.98 -12.73
N ILE A 313 -7.65 -11.34 -12.93
CA ILE A 313 -8.53 -10.92 -11.83
C ILE A 313 -9.09 -12.14 -11.11
N LEU A 314 -9.60 -13.12 -11.86
CA LEU A 314 -10.17 -14.35 -11.31
C LEU A 314 -9.12 -15.16 -10.56
N LEU A 315 -7.90 -15.27 -11.11
CA LEU A 315 -6.80 -15.99 -10.48
C LEU A 315 -6.38 -15.31 -9.18
N ALA A 316 -6.23 -13.99 -9.16
CA ALA A 316 -5.89 -13.23 -7.94
C ALA A 316 -6.94 -13.45 -6.85
N LYS A 317 -8.21 -13.16 -7.15
CA LYS A 317 -9.30 -13.27 -6.19
C LYS A 317 -9.49 -14.70 -5.71
N GLY A 318 -9.62 -15.64 -6.65
CA GLY A 318 -9.89 -17.04 -6.35
C GLY A 318 -8.76 -17.69 -5.57
N SER A 319 -7.50 -17.47 -5.96
CA SER A 319 -6.36 -18.05 -5.23
C SER A 319 -6.24 -17.54 -3.80
N TRP A 320 -6.52 -16.26 -3.55
CA TRP A 320 -6.48 -15.70 -2.19
C TRP A 320 -7.64 -16.20 -1.34
N GLU A 321 -8.87 -16.22 -1.87
CA GLU A 321 -10.04 -16.74 -1.16
C GLU A 321 -9.89 -18.23 -0.82
N ILE A 322 -9.34 -19.02 -1.74
CA ILE A 322 -9.00 -20.43 -1.47
C ILE A 322 -7.95 -20.52 -0.36
N TYR A 323 -6.89 -19.71 -0.41
CA TYR A 323 -5.85 -19.72 0.62
C TYR A 323 -6.41 -19.36 2.00
N LEU A 324 -7.23 -18.31 2.10
CA LEU A 324 -7.88 -17.92 3.36
C LEU A 324 -8.77 -19.02 3.92
N SER A 325 -9.53 -19.70 3.05
CA SER A 325 -10.37 -20.84 3.42
C SER A 325 -9.54 -22.00 3.97
N VAL A 326 -8.42 -22.34 3.30
CA VAL A 326 -7.49 -23.38 3.78
C VAL A 326 -6.87 -23.03 5.14
N GLN A 327 -6.57 -21.75 5.38
CA GLN A 327 -6.00 -21.28 6.65
C GLN A 327 -7.05 -21.07 7.76
N ASN A 328 -8.35 -21.20 7.46
CA ASN A 328 -9.44 -20.81 8.35
C ASN A 328 -9.29 -19.36 8.88
N ALA A 329 -8.78 -18.47 8.03
CA ALA A 329 -8.51 -17.09 8.40
C ALA A 329 -9.83 -16.29 8.51
N PRO A 330 -10.07 -15.54 9.60
CA PRO A 330 -11.27 -14.75 9.74
C PRO A 330 -11.30 -13.62 8.69
N LEU A 331 -12.48 -13.40 8.11
CA LEU A 331 -12.66 -12.37 7.08
C LEU A 331 -12.85 -10.99 7.71
N GLN A 332 -12.04 -10.03 7.28
CA GLN A 332 -12.20 -8.65 7.67
C GLN A 332 -13.38 -8.01 6.94
N PHE A 333 -14.15 -7.19 7.67
CA PHE A 333 -15.39 -6.58 7.20
C PHE A 333 -16.42 -7.61 6.75
N ASP A 334 -16.61 -8.66 7.54
CA ASP A 334 -17.70 -9.61 7.31
C ASP A 334 -19.07 -8.94 7.56
N GLY A 335 -20.14 -9.45 6.91
CA GLY A 335 -21.52 -8.97 7.08
C GLY A 335 -22.27 -8.73 5.77
N GLU A 336 -23.56 -9.05 5.71
CA GLU A 336 -24.30 -8.92 4.46
C GLU A 336 -24.65 -7.46 4.13
N VAL A 337 -24.26 -7.01 2.93
CA VAL A 337 -24.83 -5.82 2.31
C VAL A 337 -25.89 -6.28 1.33
N SER A 338 -27.15 -6.19 1.72
CA SER A 338 -28.28 -6.54 0.86
C SER A 338 -28.89 -5.30 0.21
N LEU A 339 -29.37 -5.46 -1.03
CA LEU A 339 -30.13 -4.41 -1.71
C LEU A 339 -31.39 -4.05 -0.91
N SER A 340 -32.08 -5.03 -0.33
CA SER A 340 -33.21 -4.81 0.56
C SER A 340 -32.83 -3.98 1.79
N GLY A 341 -31.67 -4.24 2.40
CA GLY A 341 -31.13 -3.43 3.49
C GLY A 341 -30.89 -1.98 3.08
N LEU A 342 -30.33 -1.73 1.89
CA LEU A 342 -30.16 -0.39 1.35
C LEU A 342 -31.51 0.32 1.12
N PHE A 343 -32.49 -0.36 0.51
CA PHE A 343 -33.83 0.19 0.32
C PHE A 343 -34.50 0.54 1.65
N ARG A 344 -34.41 -0.35 2.64
CA ARG A 344 -34.96 -0.13 3.98
C ARG A 344 -34.34 1.10 4.64
N VAL A 345 -33.02 1.22 4.61
CA VAL A 345 -32.33 2.40 5.18
C VAL A 345 -32.76 3.69 4.49
N LEU A 346 -32.95 3.70 3.16
CA LEU A 346 -33.28 4.91 2.41
C LEU A 346 -34.76 5.31 2.50
N PHE A 347 -35.68 4.34 2.57
CA PHE A 347 -37.12 4.59 2.41
C PHE A 347 -37.99 4.18 3.60
N GLU A 348 -37.57 3.27 4.48
CA GLU A 348 -38.40 2.76 5.59
C GLU A 348 -37.93 3.26 6.95
N SER A 349 -38.79 3.97 7.69
CA SER A 349 -38.40 4.53 8.99
C SER A 349 -38.37 3.48 10.09
N ASN A 350 -37.30 2.69 10.10
CA ASN A 350 -37.01 1.69 11.11
C ASN A 350 -35.97 2.22 12.12
N PRO A 351 -36.28 2.24 13.43
CA PRO A 351 -35.36 2.67 14.47
C PRO A 351 -34.00 1.93 14.45
N ALA A 352 -33.96 0.67 14.04
CA ALA A 352 -32.74 -0.15 13.99
C ALA A 352 -31.72 0.34 12.94
N ASP A 353 -32.15 1.14 11.97
CA ASP A 353 -31.31 1.68 10.90
C ASP A 353 -30.99 3.17 11.07
N THR A 354 -31.37 3.77 12.21
CA THR A 354 -31.22 5.22 12.47
C THR A 354 -29.77 5.68 12.27
N TYR A 355 -28.79 4.97 12.87
CA TYR A 355 -27.37 5.33 12.73
C TYR A 355 -26.90 5.23 11.27
N ARG A 356 -27.46 4.34 10.44
CA ARG A 356 -27.08 4.20 9.02
C ARG A 356 -27.54 5.41 8.20
N ARG A 357 -28.72 5.94 8.53
CA ARG A 357 -29.24 7.18 7.94
C ARG A 357 -28.41 8.38 8.38
N GLU A 358 -28.10 8.47 9.67
CA GLU A 358 -27.20 9.49 10.21
C GLU A 358 -25.83 9.44 9.54
N THR A 359 -25.28 8.24 9.32
CA THR A 359 -24.03 8.02 8.59
C THR A 359 -24.13 8.54 7.16
N ALA A 360 -25.20 8.23 6.42
CA ALA A 360 -25.39 8.72 5.05
C ALA A 360 -25.53 10.26 4.99
N LEU A 361 -26.23 10.86 5.95
CA LEU A 361 -26.35 12.32 6.08
C LEU A 361 -25.01 12.96 6.46
N ALA A 362 -24.28 12.38 7.40
CA ALA A 362 -22.94 12.81 7.78
C ALA A 362 -21.99 12.76 6.58
N PHE A 363 -22.03 11.68 5.78
CA PHE A 363 -21.23 11.54 4.58
C PHE A 363 -21.56 12.62 3.54
N SER A 364 -22.85 12.85 3.29
CA SER A 364 -23.32 13.91 2.38
C SER A 364 -22.85 15.30 2.84
N ASN A 365 -23.00 15.60 4.14
CA ASN A 365 -22.51 16.84 4.73
C ASN A 365 -20.99 16.97 4.61
N TRP A 366 -20.26 15.88 4.82
CA TRP A 366 -18.80 15.83 4.71
C TRP A 366 -18.32 16.14 3.28
N LEU A 367 -19.01 15.66 2.24
CA LEU A 367 -18.67 15.99 0.85
C LEU A 367 -18.66 17.51 0.60
N GLY A 368 -19.62 18.24 1.17
CA GLY A 368 -19.75 19.69 1.02
C GLY A 368 -18.89 20.52 1.97
N ARG A 369 -18.60 20.02 3.18
CA ARG A 369 -17.98 20.79 4.28
C ARG A 369 -16.56 20.34 4.67
N SER A 370 -16.04 19.30 4.04
CA SER A 370 -14.66 18.84 4.23
C SER A 370 -13.65 19.97 4.02
N LYS A 371 -12.49 19.85 4.65
CA LYS A 371 -11.40 20.83 4.57
C LYS A 371 -10.14 20.13 4.07
N TYR A 372 -9.98 20.09 2.75
CA TYR A 372 -8.77 19.62 2.10
C TYR A 372 -7.78 20.77 1.95
N SER A 373 -6.62 20.68 2.60
CA SER A 373 -5.55 21.67 2.42
C SER A 373 -5.05 21.67 0.98
N LEU A 374 -4.90 22.87 0.41
CA LEU A 374 -4.20 23.09 -0.85
C LEU A 374 -2.71 23.22 -0.58
N GLY A 375 -1.99 22.08 -0.67
CA GLY A 375 -0.57 22.01 -0.39
C GLY A 375 -0.23 22.66 0.96
N ASP A 376 0.79 23.52 0.94
CA ASP A 376 1.28 24.25 2.11
C ASP A 376 0.70 25.68 2.24
N THR A 377 -0.36 26.03 1.50
CA THR A 377 -0.86 27.42 1.45
C THR A 377 -1.68 27.86 2.67
N GLY A 378 -2.07 26.92 3.53
CA GLY A 378 -3.03 27.16 4.62
C GLY A 378 -4.49 27.34 4.15
N ILE A 379 -4.75 27.35 2.84
CA ILE A 379 -6.10 27.42 2.28
C ILE A 379 -6.70 26.02 2.23
N SER A 380 -7.94 25.87 2.67
CA SER A 380 -8.69 24.61 2.57
C SER A 380 -9.86 24.73 1.61
N VAL A 381 -10.11 23.67 0.85
CA VAL A 381 -11.27 23.55 -0.06
C VAL A 381 -12.12 22.33 0.28
N SER A 382 -13.40 22.35 -0.08
CA SER A 382 -14.24 21.16 0.04
C SER A 382 -13.85 20.08 -0.95
N PHE A 383 -14.15 18.83 -0.61
CA PHE A 383 -13.97 17.69 -1.49
C PHE A 383 -14.67 17.90 -2.84
N LEU A 384 -15.90 18.43 -2.84
CA LEU A 384 -16.63 18.73 -4.07
C LEU A 384 -15.95 19.80 -4.93
N LEU A 385 -15.41 20.86 -4.32
CA LEU A 385 -14.67 21.89 -5.08
C LEU A 385 -13.37 21.31 -5.65
N PHE A 386 -12.63 20.54 -4.86
CA PHE A 386 -11.44 19.82 -5.33
C PHE A 386 -11.76 18.90 -6.52
N SER A 387 -12.85 18.13 -6.39
CA SER A 387 -13.37 17.25 -7.43
C SER A 387 -13.72 18.02 -8.70
N ALA A 388 -14.40 19.17 -8.57
CA ALA A 388 -14.79 20.01 -9.69
C ALA A 388 -13.56 20.55 -10.43
N ILE A 389 -12.52 21.01 -9.72
CA ILE A 389 -11.26 21.46 -10.32
C ILE A 389 -10.59 20.32 -11.10
N LEU A 390 -10.53 19.11 -10.53
CA LEU A 390 -9.97 17.95 -11.22
C LEU A 390 -10.77 17.56 -12.46
N LEU A 391 -12.10 17.61 -12.39
CA LEU A 391 -12.96 17.30 -13.53
C LEU A 391 -12.82 18.37 -14.63
N LEU A 392 -12.65 19.65 -14.27
CA LEU A 392 -12.31 20.72 -15.21
C LEU A 392 -10.94 20.50 -15.87
N GLY A 393 -9.92 20.14 -15.08
CA GLY A 393 -8.61 19.75 -15.62
C GLY A 393 -8.73 18.61 -16.64
N LYS A 394 -9.55 17.60 -16.32
CA LYS A 394 -9.85 16.48 -17.21
C LYS A 394 -10.53 16.92 -18.50
N THR A 395 -11.52 17.81 -18.44
CA THR A 395 -12.24 18.28 -19.65
C THR A 395 -11.33 19.12 -20.54
N CYS A 396 -10.50 20.00 -19.96
CA CYS A 396 -9.47 20.76 -20.68
C CYS A 396 -8.49 19.83 -21.42
N LEU A 397 -7.98 18.81 -20.72
CA LEU A 397 -7.07 17.82 -21.30
C LEU A 397 -7.74 17.01 -22.41
N ALA A 398 -8.98 16.56 -22.19
CA ALA A 398 -9.77 15.84 -23.18
C ALA A 398 -10.02 16.68 -24.44
N HIS A 399 -10.27 17.98 -24.30
CA HIS A 399 -10.43 18.90 -25.42
C HIS A 399 -9.14 19.02 -26.24
N GLN A 400 -7.99 19.16 -25.57
CA GLN A 400 -6.69 19.19 -26.24
C GLN A 400 -6.40 17.88 -26.98
N GLU A 401 -6.67 16.72 -26.38
CA GLU A 401 -6.51 15.42 -27.02
C GLU A 401 -7.46 15.23 -28.21
N ASP A 402 -8.72 15.67 -28.11
CA ASP A 402 -9.67 15.59 -29.24
C ASP A 402 -9.19 16.39 -30.44
N ARG A 403 -8.58 17.56 -30.20
CA ARG A 403 -7.97 18.38 -31.26
C ARG A 403 -6.75 17.69 -31.88
N GLN A 404 -5.95 17.00 -31.08
CA GLN A 404 -4.68 16.40 -31.51
C GLN A 404 -4.82 14.96 -32.06
N TYR A 405 -5.87 14.23 -31.66
CA TYR A 405 -6.14 12.83 -32.01
C TYR A 405 -7.64 12.58 -32.23
N PRO A 406 -8.27 13.19 -33.25
CA PRO A 406 -9.70 13.04 -33.49
C PRO A 406 -10.15 11.57 -33.69
N ARG A 407 -9.28 10.71 -34.22
CA ARG A 407 -9.54 9.27 -34.40
C ARG A 407 -9.60 8.47 -33.09
N GLU A 408 -9.07 9.02 -32.00
CA GLU A 408 -9.06 8.41 -30.66
C GLU A 408 -10.18 8.95 -29.76
N LYS A 409 -10.97 9.91 -30.25
CA LYS A 409 -12.03 10.56 -29.48
C LYS A 409 -13.02 9.57 -28.84
N ILE A 410 -13.44 8.54 -29.59
CA ILE A 410 -14.42 7.57 -29.09
C ILE A 410 -13.81 6.76 -27.94
N ILE A 411 -12.61 6.20 -28.12
CA ILE A 411 -11.96 5.38 -27.10
C ILE A 411 -11.66 6.22 -25.86
N ARG A 412 -11.13 7.44 -26.02
CA ARG A 412 -10.91 8.40 -24.94
C ARG A 412 -12.20 8.70 -24.18
N LYS A 413 -13.31 8.98 -24.88
CA LYS A 413 -14.62 9.23 -24.23
C LYS A 413 -15.07 8.04 -23.40
N THR A 414 -14.90 6.81 -23.89
CA THR A 414 -15.22 5.60 -23.13
C THR A 414 -14.37 5.50 -21.86
N LEU A 415 -13.07 5.79 -21.93
CA LEU A 415 -12.21 5.85 -20.73
C LEU A 415 -12.70 6.92 -19.77
N ASP A 416 -13.02 8.11 -20.28
CA ASP A 416 -13.48 9.23 -19.47
C ASP A 416 -14.80 8.92 -18.75
N ILE A 417 -15.72 8.21 -19.41
CA ILE A 417 -16.97 7.71 -18.81
C ILE A 417 -16.64 6.70 -17.71
N LEU A 418 -15.83 5.68 -18.01
CA LEU A 418 -15.48 4.65 -17.03
C LEU A 418 -14.70 5.20 -15.84
N CYS A 419 -13.86 6.23 -16.03
CA CYS A 419 -13.20 6.93 -14.94
C CYS A 419 -14.21 7.64 -14.03
N ILE A 420 -15.19 8.36 -14.59
CA ILE A 420 -16.25 9.02 -13.82
C ILE A 420 -17.14 7.98 -13.14
N THR A 421 -17.49 6.90 -13.83
CA THR A 421 -18.26 5.79 -13.24
C THR A 421 -17.51 5.18 -12.07
N THR A 422 -16.21 4.90 -12.22
CA THR A 422 -15.36 4.41 -11.11
C THR A 422 -15.36 5.39 -9.95
N TYR A 423 -15.27 6.69 -10.24
CA TYR A 423 -15.30 7.75 -9.23
C TYR A 423 -16.56 7.71 -8.38
N VAL A 424 -17.73 7.70 -9.05
CA VAL A 424 -19.03 7.69 -8.39
C VAL A 424 -19.25 6.37 -7.65
N LEU A 425 -18.92 5.23 -8.27
CA LEU A 425 -19.07 3.91 -7.65
C LEU A 425 -18.19 3.78 -6.40
N TYR A 426 -16.96 4.29 -6.42
CA TYR A 426 -16.08 4.26 -5.26
C TYR A 426 -16.62 5.13 -4.12
N ALA A 427 -17.03 6.37 -4.42
CA ALA A 427 -17.60 7.27 -3.41
C ALA A 427 -18.89 6.69 -2.78
N ALA A 428 -19.81 6.18 -3.61
CA ALA A 428 -21.02 5.52 -3.15
C ALA A 428 -20.70 4.24 -2.36
N GLY A 429 -19.76 3.43 -2.85
CA GLY A 429 -19.29 2.22 -2.18
C GLY A 429 -18.71 2.51 -0.81
N MET A 430 -17.94 3.60 -0.64
CA MET A 430 -17.44 4.03 0.66
C MET A 430 -18.58 4.40 1.61
N CYS A 431 -19.57 5.16 1.16
CA CYS A 431 -20.75 5.46 1.99
C CYS A 431 -21.45 4.17 2.45
N ILE A 432 -21.63 3.20 1.56
CA ILE A 432 -22.22 1.89 1.89
C ILE A 432 -21.34 1.13 2.88
N MET A 433 -20.01 1.15 2.72
CA MET A 433 -19.09 0.54 3.67
C MET A 433 -19.28 1.12 5.07
N TYR A 434 -19.30 2.44 5.23
CA TYR A 434 -19.54 3.07 6.54
C TYR A 434 -20.89 2.68 7.15
N MET A 435 -21.94 2.55 6.34
CA MET A 435 -23.28 2.18 6.84
C MET A 435 -23.39 0.72 7.30
N PHE A 436 -22.61 -0.20 6.74
CA PHE A 436 -22.84 -1.64 6.93
C PHE A 436 -21.65 -2.43 7.49
N LYS A 437 -20.44 -1.90 7.43
CA LYS A 437 -19.21 -2.65 7.72
C LYS A 437 -18.35 -2.05 8.83
N PHE A 438 -18.52 -0.76 9.12
CA PHE A 438 -17.82 -0.09 10.21
C PHE A 438 -18.60 -0.21 11.52
N THR A 439 -17.90 -0.07 12.64
CA THR A 439 -18.55 0.05 13.96
C THR A 439 -19.41 1.31 13.99
N VAL A 440 -20.43 1.36 14.85
CA VAL A 440 -21.36 2.51 14.92
C VAL A 440 -20.61 3.82 15.18
N GLU A 441 -19.62 3.80 16.06
CA GLU A 441 -18.76 4.96 16.37
C GLU A 441 -17.99 5.44 15.14
N GLU A 442 -17.31 4.52 14.43
CA GLU A 442 -16.57 4.87 13.21
C GLU A 442 -17.48 5.28 12.04
N ALA A 443 -18.68 4.68 11.96
CA ALA A 443 -19.70 4.95 10.95
C ALA A 443 -20.18 6.39 11.03
N VAL A 444 -20.70 6.79 12.19
CA VAL A 444 -21.28 8.13 12.40
C VAL A 444 -20.18 9.19 12.45
N GLY A 445 -19.02 8.87 13.05
CA GLY A 445 -17.85 9.76 13.10
C GLY A 445 -17.09 9.89 11.77
N LEU A 446 -17.37 9.03 10.79
CA LEU A 446 -16.64 8.94 9.51
C LEU A 446 -15.12 8.80 9.70
N SER A 447 -14.71 7.95 10.63
CA SER A 447 -13.29 7.77 11.00
C SER A 447 -12.42 7.51 9.76
N ASN A 448 -11.39 8.34 9.56
CA ASN A 448 -10.45 8.26 8.43
C ASN A 448 -11.06 8.46 7.02
N ILE A 449 -12.25 9.03 6.88
CA ILE A 449 -12.90 9.23 5.57
C ILE A 449 -12.03 10.00 4.56
N GLU A 450 -11.31 11.02 5.04
CA GLU A 450 -10.43 11.83 4.20
C GLU A 450 -9.37 10.97 3.52
N ARG A 451 -8.76 10.04 4.26
CA ARG A 451 -7.77 9.08 3.76
C ARG A 451 -8.36 8.18 2.67
N TYR A 452 -9.57 7.66 2.88
CA TYR A 452 -10.20 6.76 1.90
C TYR A 452 -10.63 7.48 0.63
N MET A 453 -11.14 8.70 0.75
CA MET A 453 -11.56 9.50 -0.40
C MET A 453 -10.38 10.07 -1.19
N LYS A 454 -9.18 10.20 -0.59
CA LYS A 454 -7.94 10.54 -1.31
C LYS A 454 -7.53 9.49 -2.35
N VAL A 455 -7.97 8.22 -2.22
CA VAL A 455 -7.65 7.15 -3.19
C VAL A 455 -8.18 7.53 -4.57
N ILE A 456 -9.44 7.94 -4.64
CA ILE A 456 -10.09 8.25 -5.92
C ILE A 456 -9.59 9.55 -6.53
N ILE A 457 -9.15 10.49 -5.69
CA ILE A 457 -8.50 11.72 -6.11
C ILE A 457 -7.14 11.43 -6.76
N LEU A 458 -6.28 10.65 -6.10
CA LEU A 458 -4.97 10.30 -6.64
C LEU A 458 -5.08 9.41 -7.90
N PHE A 459 -6.08 8.51 -7.95
CA PHE A 459 -6.42 7.75 -9.14
C PHE A 459 -6.69 8.65 -10.34
N LEU A 460 -7.53 9.68 -10.19
CA LEU A 460 -7.81 10.65 -11.26
C LEU A 460 -6.58 11.50 -11.62
N LEU A 461 -5.81 11.94 -10.62
CA LEU A 461 -4.59 12.72 -10.83
C LEU A 461 -3.56 11.95 -11.66
N TYR A 462 -3.34 10.67 -11.34
CA TYR A 462 -2.42 9.82 -12.10
C TYR A 462 -2.84 9.70 -13.57
N ILE A 463 -4.12 9.45 -13.84
CA ILE A 463 -4.65 9.31 -15.21
C ILE A 463 -4.44 10.60 -16.01
N GLN A 464 -4.76 11.75 -15.40
CA GLN A 464 -4.58 13.06 -16.03
C GLN A 464 -3.10 13.35 -16.29
N PHE A 465 -2.23 13.02 -15.34
CA PHE A 465 -0.79 13.19 -15.50
C PHE A 465 -0.22 12.33 -16.62
N ALA A 466 -0.54 11.03 -16.66
CA ALA A 466 -0.06 10.13 -17.71
C ALA A 466 -0.50 10.58 -19.12
N ARG A 467 -1.74 11.05 -19.25
CA ARG A 467 -2.28 11.63 -20.50
C ARG A 467 -1.58 12.93 -20.89
N LEU A 468 -1.36 13.83 -19.93
CA LEU A 468 -0.60 15.05 -20.16
C LEU A 468 0.84 14.73 -20.59
N MET A 469 1.48 13.74 -19.95
CA MET A 469 2.83 13.33 -20.29
C MET A 469 2.94 12.72 -21.69
N ARG A 470 1.88 12.08 -22.20
CA ARG A 470 1.81 11.70 -23.61
C ARG A 470 1.90 12.92 -24.53
N LEU A 471 1.09 13.95 -24.29
CA LEU A 471 1.10 15.17 -25.10
C LEU A 471 2.44 15.90 -25.03
N VAL A 472 3.04 16.01 -23.83
CA VAL A 472 4.36 16.61 -23.62
C VAL A 472 5.45 15.81 -24.34
N GLY A 473 5.42 14.48 -24.25
CA GLY A 473 6.37 13.60 -24.93
C GLY A 473 6.29 13.66 -26.44
N GLU A 474 5.09 13.87 -26.99
CA GLU A 474 4.84 14.06 -28.42
C GLU A 474 4.98 15.52 -28.88
N GLN A 475 5.47 16.42 -28.01
CA GLN A 475 5.68 17.84 -28.29
C GLN A 475 4.41 18.59 -28.73
N LYS A 476 3.24 18.14 -28.26
CA LYS A 476 1.92 18.73 -28.54
C LYS A 476 1.45 19.71 -27.46
N THR A 477 2.31 19.98 -26.48
CA THR A 477 2.07 20.91 -25.37
C THR A 477 3.23 21.92 -25.31
N GLY A 478 2.90 23.21 -25.30
CA GLY A 478 3.89 24.29 -25.19
C GLY A 478 4.34 24.58 -23.75
N GLY A 479 5.44 25.32 -23.59
CA GLY A 479 6.03 25.65 -22.29
C GLY A 479 5.07 26.35 -21.32
N ARG A 480 4.23 27.27 -21.80
CA ARG A 480 3.23 27.98 -20.97
C ARG A 480 2.21 27.03 -20.33
N ALA A 481 1.74 26.04 -21.09
CA ALA A 481 0.80 25.04 -20.58
C ALA A 481 1.45 24.12 -19.55
N MET A 482 2.72 23.72 -19.78
CA MET A 482 3.48 22.96 -18.78
C MET A 482 3.71 23.77 -17.50
N ALA A 483 4.04 25.06 -17.62
CA ALA A 483 4.21 25.94 -16.46
C ALA A 483 2.91 26.11 -15.66
N ALA A 484 1.76 26.28 -16.33
CA ALA A 484 0.47 26.34 -15.66
C ALA A 484 0.12 25.03 -14.96
N ALA A 485 0.38 23.88 -15.59
CA ALA A 485 0.18 22.57 -14.97
C ALA A 485 1.13 22.36 -13.78
N ALA A 486 2.38 22.80 -13.87
CA ALA A 486 3.34 22.72 -12.77
C ALA A 486 2.90 23.59 -11.58
N ALA A 487 2.43 24.81 -11.85
CA ALA A 487 1.87 25.69 -10.82
C ALA A 487 0.65 25.06 -10.14
N ALA A 488 -0.23 24.41 -10.90
CA ALA A 488 -1.35 23.66 -10.32
C ALA A 488 -0.86 22.51 -9.42
N ILE A 489 0.11 21.70 -9.88
CA ILE A 489 0.67 20.62 -9.07
C ILE A 489 1.28 21.16 -7.76
N LEU A 490 2.04 22.25 -7.83
CA LEU A 490 2.64 22.91 -6.65
C LEU A 490 1.60 23.49 -5.70
N LEU A 491 0.46 23.96 -6.21
CA LEU A 491 -0.65 24.46 -5.39
C LEU A 491 -1.30 23.34 -4.56
N PHE A 492 -1.39 22.13 -5.11
CA PHE A 492 -2.06 21.01 -4.46
C PHE A 492 -1.12 20.12 -3.65
N ALA A 493 0.16 20.02 -4.03
CA ALA A 493 1.14 19.18 -3.36
C ALA A 493 1.81 19.91 -2.19
N PRO A 494 1.82 19.35 -0.97
CA PRO A 494 2.61 19.88 0.14
C PRO A 494 4.10 19.62 -0.11
N VAL A 495 4.79 20.62 -0.65
CA VAL A 495 6.22 20.55 -1.01
C VAL A 495 7.08 20.42 0.24
N ASN A 496 6.63 20.93 1.39
CA ASN A 496 7.31 20.76 2.68
C ASN A 496 7.58 19.29 3.01
N ALA A 497 6.68 18.37 2.63
CA ALA A 497 6.90 16.94 2.82
C ALA A 497 8.13 16.41 2.06
N LEU A 498 8.45 16.95 0.87
CA LEU A 498 9.70 16.62 0.16
C LEU A 498 10.93 17.27 0.81
N ILE A 499 10.77 18.52 1.28
CA ILE A 499 11.84 19.27 1.94
C ILE A 499 12.25 18.57 3.24
N GLU A 500 11.32 17.93 3.94
CA GLU A 500 11.60 17.16 5.15
C GLU A 500 12.12 15.73 4.83
N TYR A 501 11.57 15.10 3.78
CA TYR A 501 11.93 13.74 3.37
C TYR A 501 13.38 13.62 2.87
N ILE A 502 13.79 14.47 1.92
CA ILE A 502 15.11 14.39 1.28
C ILE A 502 16.26 14.42 2.31
N PRO A 503 16.34 15.42 3.22
CA PRO A 503 17.39 15.50 4.22
C PRO A 503 17.17 14.60 5.45
N ARG A 504 16.09 13.79 5.50
CA ARG A 504 15.78 12.84 6.59
C ARG A 504 15.32 13.48 7.90
N GLN A 505 14.80 14.71 7.89
CA GLN A 505 14.35 15.40 9.11
C GLN A 505 13.23 14.64 9.85
N GLN A 506 12.29 14.07 9.09
CA GLN A 506 11.21 13.25 9.65
C GLN A 506 11.74 11.98 10.32
N VAL A 507 12.77 11.35 9.75
CA VAL A 507 13.35 10.12 10.31
C VAL A 507 13.90 10.38 11.70
N ASP A 508 14.69 11.43 11.88
CA ASP A 508 15.31 11.74 13.17
C ASP A 508 14.25 12.06 14.24
N THR A 509 13.20 12.79 13.84
CA THR A 509 12.08 13.15 14.73
C THR A 509 11.27 11.92 15.16
N ILE A 510 10.92 11.06 14.19
CA ILE A 510 10.14 9.84 14.43
C ILE A 510 10.94 8.85 15.27
N TYR A 511 12.23 8.67 14.96
CA TYR A 511 13.10 7.77 15.71
C TYR A 511 13.20 8.21 17.17
N ALA A 512 13.37 9.51 17.45
CA ALA A 512 13.41 10.03 18.82
C ALA A 512 12.13 9.72 19.61
N GLN A 513 10.95 9.74 18.96
CA GLN A 513 9.68 9.35 19.59
C GLN A 513 9.57 7.84 19.85
N GLN A 514 10.22 7.02 19.02
CA GLN A 514 10.18 5.56 19.12
C GLN A 514 11.30 4.98 20.00
N GLU A 515 12.36 5.74 20.28
CA GLU A 515 13.55 5.26 20.97
C GLU A 515 13.27 4.59 22.33
N PRO A 516 12.36 5.10 23.20
CA PRO A 516 12.03 4.39 24.45
C PRO A 516 11.51 2.97 24.21
N TYR A 517 10.64 2.80 23.21
CA TYR A 517 10.07 1.50 22.83
C TYR A 517 11.12 0.58 22.21
N ILE A 518 11.99 1.11 21.36
CA ILE A 518 13.07 0.35 20.69
C ILE A 518 14.11 -0.11 21.72
N SER A 519 14.48 0.76 22.65
CA SER A 519 15.40 0.44 23.74
C SER A 519 14.84 -0.67 24.63
N PHE A 520 13.55 -0.59 24.99
CA PHE A 520 12.88 -1.64 25.74
C PHE A 520 12.75 -2.95 24.94
N GLU A 521 12.34 -2.90 23.66
CA GLU A 521 12.26 -4.06 22.76
C GLU A 521 13.56 -4.87 22.79
N LYS A 522 14.70 -4.20 22.58
CA LYS A 522 16.01 -4.87 22.54
C LYS A 522 16.34 -5.56 23.87
N LYS A 523 16.02 -4.93 24.99
CA LYS A 523 16.28 -5.46 26.34
C LYS A 523 15.35 -6.62 26.68
N ALA A 524 14.06 -6.48 26.37
CA ALA A 524 13.04 -7.49 26.63
C ALA A 524 13.28 -8.75 25.80
N LEU A 525 13.52 -8.62 24.48
CA LEU A 525 13.79 -9.77 23.60
C LEU A 525 15.07 -10.52 23.97
N ALA A 526 16.06 -9.85 24.58
CA ALA A 526 17.28 -10.51 25.08
C ALA A 526 17.05 -11.26 26.40
N ALA A 527 16.01 -10.92 27.16
CA ALA A 527 15.73 -11.46 28.48
C ALA A 527 14.68 -12.57 28.49
N ILE A 528 13.91 -12.71 27.40
CA ILE A 528 12.91 -13.77 27.22
C ILE A 528 13.58 -14.93 26.45
N PRO A 529 13.94 -16.05 27.10
CA PRO A 529 14.60 -17.17 26.43
C PRO A 529 13.66 -17.99 25.54
N GLU A 530 12.35 -17.92 25.75
CA GLU A 530 11.35 -18.66 25.01
C GLU A 530 11.23 -18.16 23.56
N GLU A 531 11.05 -19.06 22.59
CA GLU A 531 10.86 -18.66 21.18
C GLU A 531 9.55 -17.88 20.97
N LYS A 532 8.54 -18.20 21.78
CA LYS A 532 7.25 -17.51 21.87
C LYS A 532 6.82 -17.51 23.33
N ALA A 533 6.23 -16.40 23.74
CA ALA A 533 5.67 -16.23 25.07
C ALA A 533 4.41 -15.36 24.96
N ASP A 534 3.45 -15.60 25.83
CA ASP A 534 2.30 -14.75 26.06
C ASP A 534 2.66 -13.70 27.12
N ILE A 535 2.50 -12.43 26.74
CA ILE A 535 2.91 -11.26 27.53
C ILE A 535 1.69 -10.38 27.78
N LEU A 536 1.35 -10.21 29.06
CA LEU A 536 0.33 -9.24 29.46
C LEU A 536 0.93 -7.84 29.58
N LEU A 537 0.37 -6.88 28.85
CA LEU A 537 0.71 -5.47 28.96
C LEU A 537 -0.17 -4.81 30.03
N LEU A 538 0.45 -4.46 31.16
CA LEU A 538 -0.17 -3.72 32.24
C LEU A 538 -0.06 -2.21 31.98
N LEU A 539 -1.21 -1.54 31.97
CA LEU A 539 -1.38 -0.12 31.68
C LEU A 539 -2.51 0.45 32.53
N ASP A 540 -2.61 1.77 32.59
CA ASP A 540 -3.81 2.44 33.07
C ASP A 540 -4.88 2.43 31.95
N PRO A 541 -6.09 1.87 32.19
CA PRO A 541 -7.16 1.84 31.19
C PRO A 541 -7.74 3.22 30.86
N GLU A 542 -7.48 4.24 31.69
CA GLU A 542 -7.91 5.62 31.45
C GLU A 542 -6.85 6.44 30.68
N ASP A 543 -5.68 5.87 30.40
CA ASP A 543 -4.65 6.53 29.62
C ASP A 543 -5.10 6.75 28.17
N ALA A 544 -5.07 8.01 27.73
CA ALA A 544 -5.37 8.40 26.36
C ALA A 544 -4.44 7.73 25.33
N GLU A 545 -3.20 7.40 25.70
CA GLU A 545 -2.23 6.75 24.82
C GLU A 545 -2.28 5.21 24.89
N PHE A 546 -3.20 4.63 25.68
CA PHE A 546 -3.34 3.18 25.89
C PHE A 546 -3.30 2.38 24.58
N LYS A 547 -4.20 2.72 23.64
CA LYS A 547 -4.33 1.98 22.36
C LYS A 547 -3.05 2.05 21.55
N LYS A 548 -2.37 3.19 21.55
CA LYS A 548 -1.13 3.41 20.80
C LYS A 548 0.01 2.60 21.41
N THR A 549 0.21 2.67 22.72
CA THR A 549 1.24 1.90 23.43
C THR A 549 1.05 0.40 23.23
N TYR A 550 -0.20 -0.09 23.31
CA TYR A 550 -0.52 -1.49 23.03
C TYR A 550 -0.07 -1.92 21.63
N TRP A 551 -0.47 -1.20 20.58
CA TRP A 551 -0.11 -1.58 19.21
C TRP A 551 1.40 -1.50 18.95
N ILE A 552 2.07 -0.48 19.49
CA ILE A 552 3.53 -0.38 19.39
C ILE A 552 4.17 -1.63 20.02
N MET A 553 3.80 -1.98 21.24
CA MET A 553 4.40 -3.10 21.95
C MET A 553 4.07 -4.46 21.33
N HIS A 554 2.84 -4.64 20.83
CA HIS A 554 2.43 -5.80 20.06
C HIS A 554 3.31 -6.02 18.82
N TYR A 555 3.61 -4.94 18.09
CA TYR A 555 4.52 -4.99 16.95
C TYR A 555 5.98 -5.22 17.35
N ARG A 556 6.46 -4.51 18.39
CA ARG A 556 7.84 -4.53 18.84
C ARG A 556 8.24 -5.91 19.35
N LEU A 557 7.44 -6.52 20.22
CA LEU A 557 7.78 -7.78 20.86
C LEU A 557 7.45 -9.04 20.03
N ARG A 558 7.11 -8.91 18.73
CA ARG A 558 7.05 -10.08 17.85
C ARG A 558 8.36 -10.88 17.92
N PRO A 559 8.32 -12.23 17.98
CA PRO A 559 7.15 -13.10 17.74
C PRO A 559 6.29 -13.40 18.99
N HIS A 560 6.61 -12.83 20.16
CA HIS A 560 5.79 -12.98 21.35
C HIS A 560 4.39 -12.39 21.13
N HIS A 561 3.41 -12.94 21.83
CA HIS A 561 2.04 -12.47 21.77
C HIS A 561 1.80 -11.50 22.92
N VAL A 562 1.61 -10.23 22.57
CA VAL A 562 1.27 -9.19 23.54
C VAL A 562 -0.23 -8.94 23.50
N THR A 563 -0.85 -9.00 24.67
CA THR A 563 -2.27 -8.70 24.91
C THR A 563 -2.40 -7.78 26.12
N HIS A 564 -3.54 -7.12 26.25
CA HIS A 564 -3.90 -6.26 27.39
C HIS A 564 -5.12 -6.81 28.16
N GLN A 565 -5.61 -8.00 27.80
CA GLN A 565 -6.79 -8.64 28.38
C GLN A 565 -6.41 -9.91 29.14
N LEU A 566 -7.02 -10.20 30.28
CA LEU A 566 -6.83 -11.46 31.02
C LEU A 566 -7.80 -12.54 30.53
N GLY A 567 -7.29 -13.59 29.89
CA GLY A 567 -8.05 -14.80 29.53
C GLY A 567 -9.41 -14.55 28.85
N ASN A 568 -10.40 -15.40 29.18
CA ASN A 568 -11.79 -15.34 28.70
C ASN A 568 -12.71 -14.40 29.52
N PHE A 569 -12.14 -13.52 30.34
CA PHE A 569 -12.95 -12.56 31.09
C PHE A 569 -13.45 -11.46 30.14
N ASP A 570 -14.66 -11.64 29.60
CA ASP A 570 -15.48 -10.57 29.01
C ASP A 570 -16.04 -9.66 30.13
N VAL A 571 -15.18 -9.27 31.07
CA VAL A 571 -15.54 -8.43 32.21
C VAL A 571 -15.41 -7.00 31.74
N ARG A 572 -16.44 -6.56 31.04
CA ARG A 572 -16.91 -5.18 31.15
C ARG A 572 -17.20 -4.95 32.63
N ASP A 573 -16.52 -3.98 33.25
CA ASP A 573 -16.97 -3.49 34.54
C ASP A 573 -18.39 -2.89 34.43
N VAL A 574 -18.97 -2.51 35.56
CA VAL A 574 -20.30 -1.87 35.66
C VAL A 574 -20.39 -0.55 34.85
N ALA A 575 -19.28 -0.07 34.26
CA ALA A 575 -19.17 1.10 33.39
C ALA A 575 -18.70 0.78 31.94
N GLY A 576 -18.52 -0.49 31.55
CA GLY A 576 -18.23 -0.89 30.17
C GLY A 576 -16.78 -0.81 29.70
N LYS A 577 -15.76 -0.77 30.58
CA LYS A 577 -14.34 -0.75 30.17
C LYS A 577 -13.64 -2.11 30.40
N PRO A 578 -12.75 -2.60 29.50
CA PRO A 578 -12.01 -3.85 29.67
C PRO A 578 -10.68 -3.64 30.41
N PHE A 579 -10.36 -4.43 31.45
CA PHE A 579 -8.98 -4.51 31.97
C PHE A 579 -8.67 -5.75 32.82
N ALA A 580 -7.37 -5.98 33.03
CA ALA A 580 -6.74 -7.06 33.78
C ALA A 580 -7.08 -7.07 35.29
N GLY A 581 -8.26 -7.63 35.62
CA GLY A 581 -8.72 -7.87 37.00
C GLY A 581 -9.13 -6.58 37.71
N ALA A 582 -10.26 -6.58 38.41
CA ALA A 582 -10.69 -5.42 39.21
C ALA A 582 -9.75 -5.16 40.41
N ASN A 583 -8.93 -6.13 40.79
CA ASN A 583 -7.99 -6.06 41.91
C ASN A 583 -6.79 -7.01 41.74
N ALA A 584 -5.79 -6.89 42.62
CA ALA A 584 -4.58 -7.71 42.62
C ALA A 584 -4.82 -9.23 42.67
N GLN A 585 -5.87 -9.71 43.33
CA GLN A 585 -6.16 -11.15 43.41
C GLN A 585 -6.66 -11.68 42.06
N GLU A 586 -7.59 -10.98 41.43
CA GLU A 586 -8.09 -11.33 40.10
C GLU A 586 -6.99 -11.27 39.04
N LEU A 587 -6.08 -10.30 39.15
CA LEU A 587 -4.89 -10.26 38.30
C LEU A 587 -4.01 -11.50 38.50
N GLN A 588 -3.70 -11.88 39.74
CA GLN A 588 -2.91 -13.10 40.01
C GLN A 588 -3.58 -14.36 39.48
N GLU A 589 -4.90 -14.48 39.64
CA GLU A 589 -5.68 -15.62 39.16
C GLU A 589 -5.66 -15.70 37.63
N GLY A 590 -5.88 -14.58 36.93
CA GLY A 590 -5.86 -14.52 35.47
C GLY A 590 -4.48 -14.67 34.85
N LEU A 591 -3.40 -14.40 35.60
CA LEU A 591 -2.02 -14.62 35.14
C LEU A 591 -1.66 -16.12 35.12
N ARG A 592 -2.29 -16.95 35.94
CA ARG A 592 -1.92 -18.38 36.07
C ARG A 592 -2.36 -19.17 34.84
N GLY A 593 -1.39 -19.74 34.13
CA GLY A 593 -1.62 -20.72 33.06
C GLY A 593 -1.85 -20.13 31.67
N ASP A 594 -2.06 -18.81 31.57
CA ASP A 594 -2.31 -18.10 30.31
C ASP A 594 -1.16 -17.15 29.91
N TYR A 595 -0.24 -16.82 30.85
CA TYR A 595 0.84 -15.86 30.62
C TYR A 595 2.17 -16.31 31.24
N GLU A 596 3.27 -16.22 30.50
CA GLU A 596 4.62 -16.38 31.06
C GLU A 596 5.21 -15.07 31.58
N TYR A 597 4.79 -13.94 31.00
CA TYR A 597 5.32 -12.62 31.35
C TYR A 597 4.22 -11.55 31.48
N ALA A 598 4.53 -10.52 32.26
CA ALA A 598 3.83 -9.25 32.23
C ALA A 598 4.83 -8.12 32.04
N MET A 599 4.41 -7.01 31.44
CA MET A 599 5.24 -5.82 31.30
C MET A 599 4.49 -4.56 31.66
N ILE A 600 5.24 -3.55 32.11
CA ILE A 600 4.73 -2.20 32.37
C ILE A 600 5.43 -1.28 31.38
N ALA A 601 4.66 -0.65 30.49
CA ALA A 601 5.17 0.36 29.56
C ALA A 601 5.21 1.76 30.22
N LEU A 602 5.48 2.81 29.44
CA LEU A 602 5.68 4.19 29.93
C LEU A 602 4.59 4.70 30.88
N SER A 603 3.33 4.32 30.64
CA SER A 603 2.16 4.85 31.34
C SER A 603 1.52 3.83 32.27
N GLY A 604 0.85 4.34 33.31
CA GLY A 604 0.06 3.54 34.26
C GLY A 604 0.81 2.95 35.44
N THR A 605 2.09 3.30 35.64
CA THR A 605 2.86 2.81 36.81
C THR A 605 2.18 3.14 38.15
N GLU A 606 1.63 4.35 38.29
CA GLU A 606 0.97 4.75 39.54
C GLU A 606 -0.32 3.97 39.77
N TYR A 607 -1.18 3.89 38.75
CA TYR A 607 -2.38 3.06 38.78
C TYR A 607 -2.06 1.59 39.15
N ILE A 608 -0.99 1.03 38.59
CA ILE A 608 -0.56 -0.34 38.88
C ILE A 608 -0.07 -0.47 40.33
N ARG A 609 0.66 0.52 40.85
CA ARG A 609 1.07 0.53 42.26
C ARG A 609 -0.14 0.59 43.20
N GLU A 610 -1.14 1.41 42.88
CA GLU A 610 -2.33 1.57 43.70
C GLU A 610 -3.24 0.33 43.70
N ASN A 611 -3.43 -0.30 42.53
CA ASN A 611 -4.45 -1.35 42.36
C ASN A 611 -3.88 -2.78 42.37
N TYR A 612 -2.60 -2.95 42.03
CA TYR A 612 -2.00 -4.26 41.79
C TYR A 612 -0.72 -4.55 42.57
N ALA A 613 -0.24 -3.66 43.46
CA ALA A 613 1.00 -3.88 44.21
C ALA A 613 1.13 -5.28 44.84
N ASN A 614 0.04 -5.81 45.39
CA ASN A 614 0.03 -7.14 46.03
C ASN A 614 0.22 -8.32 45.04
N ALA A 615 0.08 -8.09 43.73
CA ALA A 615 0.38 -9.05 42.68
C ALA A 615 1.88 -9.18 42.38
N PHE A 616 2.72 -8.27 42.89
CA PHE A 616 4.17 -8.31 42.70
C PHE A 616 4.86 -8.97 43.88
N GLU A 617 5.99 -9.65 43.64
CA GLU A 617 6.84 -10.16 44.71
C GLU A 617 7.47 -9.03 45.53
N ASN A 618 7.90 -7.97 44.84
CA ASN A 618 8.44 -6.75 45.45
C ASN A 618 7.73 -5.50 44.89
N PRO A 619 6.77 -4.91 45.62
CA PRO A 619 6.06 -3.70 45.19
C PRO A 619 6.95 -2.47 44.96
N GLU A 620 8.13 -2.40 45.60
CA GLU A 620 9.05 -1.26 45.43
C GLU A 620 9.65 -1.23 44.02
N GLU A 621 9.72 -2.38 43.36
CA GLU A 621 10.34 -2.55 42.04
C GLU A 621 9.41 -2.24 40.86
N ILE A 622 8.15 -1.87 41.11
CA ILE A 622 7.16 -1.54 40.09
C ILE A 622 7.56 -0.26 39.33
N GLN A 623 8.03 -0.36 38.10
CA GLN A 623 8.46 0.83 37.34
C GLN A 623 8.04 0.77 35.87
N ALA A 624 7.98 1.91 35.20
CA ALA A 624 7.84 1.94 33.74
C ALA A 624 9.01 1.21 33.06
N TRP A 625 8.75 0.68 31.86
CA TRP A 625 9.71 -0.06 31.04
C TRP A 625 10.35 -1.23 31.79
N SER A 626 9.52 -2.05 32.43
CA SER A 626 9.95 -3.23 33.14
C SER A 626 9.21 -4.48 32.68
N LEU A 627 9.90 -5.60 32.79
CA LEU A 627 9.41 -6.93 32.47
C LEU A 627 9.37 -7.76 33.76
N TYR A 628 8.32 -8.55 33.92
CA TYR A 628 8.10 -9.44 35.05
C TYR A 628 7.78 -10.83 34.54
N ARG A 629 8.33 -11.85 35.19
CA ARG A 629 7.99 -13.25 34.95
C ARG A 629 6.83 -13.63 35.87
N VAL A 630 5.86 -14.35 35.32
CA VAL A 630 4.76 -14.92 36.08
C VAL A 630 5.27 -16.17 36.82
N THR A 631 5.11 -16.19 38.14
CA THR A 631 5.46 -17.33 38.98
C THR A 631 4.32 -18.36 39.01
N GLU A 632 4.58 -19.59 39.48
CA GLU A 632 3.53 -20.61 39.67
C GLU A 632 2.39 -20.13 40.58
N ALA A 633 2.69 -19.23 41.52
CA ALA A 633 1.71 -18.62 42.40
C ALA A 633 0.90 -17.48 41.74
N GLY A 634 1.15 -17.14 40.48
CA GLY A 634 0.54 -16.00 39.78
C GLY A 634 1.10 -14.65 40.21
N LYS A 635 2.18 -14.61 40.99
CA LYS A 635 2.89 -13.37 41.33
C LYS A 635 3.86 -12.95 40.23
N LEU A 636 4.10 -11.65 40.15
CA LEU A 636 5.02 -11.02 39.20
C LEU A 636 6.38 -10.79 39.85
N ALA A 637 7.39 -11.53 39.36
CA ALA A 637 8.78 -11.41 39.77
C ALA A 637 9.55 -10.58 38.73
N ARG A 638 10.27 -9.54 39.14
CA ARG A 638 10.96 -8.66 38.20
C ARG A 638 12.06 -9.41 37.46
N VAL A 639 12.09 -9.24 36.14
CA VAL A 639 13.19 -9.71 35.28
C VAL A 639 14.19 -8.57 35.16
N PRO A 640 15.45 -8.76 35.58
CA PRO A 640 16.50 -7.77 35.38
C PRO A 640 16.76 -7.57 33.89
N ILE A 641 16.31 -6.45 33.36
CA ILE A 641 16.61 -6.01 32.00
C ILE A 641 17.52 -4.78 32.13
N GLY A 642 18.78 -4.93 31.75
CA GLY A 642 19.86 -3.97 32.01
C GLY A 642 19.67 -2.61 31.36
#